data_AF-A0AAV6J844-F1
#
_entry.id   AF-A0AAV6J844-F1
#
_cell.length_a   1.000
_cell.length_b   1.000
_cell.length_c   1.000
_cell.angle_alpha   90.00
_cell.angle_beta   90.00
_cell.angle_gamma   90.00
#
_symmetry.space_group_name_H-M   'P 1'
#
loop_
_entity.id
_entity.type
_entity.pdbx_description
1 polymer ?
#
loop_
_entity_poly.entity_id
_entity_poly.type
_entity_poly.pdbx_seq_one_letter_code
_entity_poly.pdbx_strand_id
1 'polypeptide(L)'
;MQKMGTDDGKGEYPHHRQHHSDTEIVGADRTTYSGPLSGPLNKRGGGRKSARFNLPADSASQSSSGGGDDDQAYVEITLDVRDDSVAVHSVKAAGGGEIEDPELTLLAKNLERRSSFRASSIVRNASSRIKQVSQELKKLASFSKRPQGRFDRSKSAAVNALKGLKFISKTDGGAGWAAVEKRFDSLTANTNGLLPRSLFCECIGMNKESKEFAGELFDALSRRRNITGDSINKGQVDKDADGRITEEEVREIISLSANCNKLSNIQKQADEYAALIMEELDPENQGYIMVENLEMLLLQAPNPTRGGGESRNLSQMLSQKLKPTQELNPIIRWYGSAKYFLLDNWQRVWVMALWIGVMLGLFLWKYLQYRNRAAYDVMGTCVCMAKGGAETLKLNMALILLPVCRNTITWLRNKTRLGVAVPFDDNLNFHKVIAVAIAMGVAIHAISHLTCDFPRLIHADPIKYAPMIQYFGYQPKSYWHFVKSFEGISGIIMIVLMAIAFTLASPWFRRSRINLPKPLKKLTGFNAFWYSHHLFVIVYTLLIIHGIKLYLSHKWYKKTTWMYLAVPVLLYVGERLIRAFRSSIKPVQILKVAVYPGNVLALHMSKPQGFKYKSGQYMFVNCSAVSPFEWHPFSITSSPGDDYLSVHIRTLGDWTGQLKTVFSEVCQPPPNGKSGLLRADCLQGENNPKVLIDGPYGAPAQDYKKYEVVLLVGLGIGATPMISIVKDIVNNMKAKDEEENALESGNGGGHTPSTSPYNKRKPGSQGTNFKTRRAYFYWVTREQGSFEWFKGIMNEVAELDNRGVIEMHNYCTSVYEEGDARSALIAMLQSLNHAKHGVDVVSGTRVKSHFAKPNWRNVYKRIALNHTDSRVGVFYCGAPALTKELRQLASDFSHKTSTKFDFHKENF
;
A
#
# COMPACT_ATOMS: atom_id res chain seq x y z
N MET A 1 65.58 -31.82 -3.03
CA MET A 1 65.95 -33.12 -3.61
C MET A 1 64.92 -33.52 -4.66
N GLN A 2 65.40 -34.16 -5.73
CA GLN A 2 64.72 -34.56 -6.96
C GLN A 2 63.34 -35.23 -6.74
N LYS A 3 62.27 -34.98 -7.51
CA LYS A 3 61.98 -35.07 -8.97
C LYS A 3 61.31 -36.41 -9.31
N MET A 4 60.12 -36.33 -9.94
CA MET A 4 59.46 -37.32 -10.82
C MET A 4 59.13 -38.71 -10.23
N GLY A 5 58.08 -39.43 -10.60
CA GLY A 5 57.10 -39.31 -11.67
C GLY A 5 56.51 -40.70 -11.98
N THR A 6 55.28 -40.71 -12.49
CA THR A 6 54.63 -41.71 -13.38
C THR A 6 54.52 -43.18 -12.96
N ASP A 7 53.29 -43.73 -12.99
CA ASP A 7 52.98 -44.67 -14.07
C ASP A 7 51.46 -44.76 -14.40
N ASP A 8 51.19 -44.98 -15.68
CA ASP A 8 49.90 -45.08 -16.36
C ASP A 8 49.32 -46.52 -16.32
N GLY A 9 48.01 -46.68 -16.55
CA GLY A 9 47.46 -47.96 -16.98
C GLY A 9 45.95 -48.15 -16.82
N LYS A 10 45.20 -47.95 -17.92
CA LYS A 10 43.76 -48.27 -18.07
C LYS A 10 43.50 -49.78 -18.20
N GLY A 11 42.38 -50.25 -17.64
CA GLY A 11 41.73 -51.53 -17.97
C GLY A 11 40.25 -51.51 -17.55
N GLU A 12 39.36 -51.91 -18.46
CA GLU A 12 37.90 -51.85 -18.39
C GLU A 12 37.24 -52.93 -17.48
N TYR A 13 36.09 -52.53 -16.87
CA TYR A 13 34.83 -53.22 -16.47
C TYR A 13 34.73 -54.77 -16.39
N PRO A 14 33.91 -55.37 -15.46
CA PRO A 14 32.46 -55.10 -15.39
C PRO A 14 31.69 -55.23 -14.05
N HIS A 15 30.51 -54.59 -14.07
CA HIS A 15 29.20 -54.76 -13.42
C HIS A 15 28.91 -55.69 -12.20
N HIS A 16 28.10 -55.08 -11.31
CA HIS A 16 26.92 -55.58 -10.56
C HIS A 16 27.07 -56.48 -9.32
N ARG A 17 26.78 -55.90 -8.13
CA ARG A 17 25.50 -56.05 -7.38
C ARG A 17 25.58 -55.27 -6.07
N GLN A 18 24.52 -54.53 -5.75
CA GLN A 18 24.35 -53.85 -4.46
C GLN A 18 22.98 -54.28 -3.89
N HIS A 19 23.01 -54.92 -2.72
CA HIS A 19 21.86 -55.05 -1.83
C HIS A 19 21.88 -53.85 -0.88
N HIS A 20 20.73 -53.24 -0.59
CA HIS A 20 20.23 -53.05 0.78
C HIS A 20 18.83 -52.41 0.77
N SER A 21 18.01 -52.93 1.67
CA SER A 21 16.59 -52.68 1.90
C SER A 21 16.34 -51.60 2.97
N ASP A 22 15.31 -50.79 2.69
CA ASP A 22 14.20 -50.28 3.53
C ASP A 22 14.44 -49.46 4.81
N THR A 23 13.95 -48.21 4.79
CA THR A 23 12.84 -47.77 5.66
C THR A 23 12.14 -46.52 5.11
N GLU A 24 10.81 -46.51 5.12
CA GLU A 24 9.87 -45.56 4.50
C GLU A 24 9.55 -44.33 5.37
N ILE A 25 9.33 -43.16 4.75
CA ILE A 25 8.43 -42.09 5.25
C ILE A 25 7.63 -41.50 4.07
N VAL A 26 6.31 -41.52 4.26
CA VAL A 26 5.23 -41.19 3.31
C VAL A 26 5.19 -39.70 2.96
N GLY A 27 5.24 -39.39 1.66
CA GLY A 27 4.89 -38.09 1.06
C GLY A 27 3.47 -38.10 0.50
N ALA A 28 2.77 -36.96 0.57
CA ALA A 28 1.45 -36.79 -0.02
C ALA A 28 1.52 -35.97 -1.31
N ASP A 29 1.10 -36.63 -2.39
CA ASP A 29 0.93 -36.16 -3.76
C ASP A 29 -0.15 -35.10 -3.96
N ARG A 30 0.00 -34.29 -5.02
CA ARG A 30 -1.09 -33.97 -5.95
C ARG A 30 -0.55 -33.49 -7.31
N THR A 31 -0.44 -34.44 -8.22
CA THR A 31 -0.39 -34.26 -9.69
C THR A 31 -1.80 -34.07 -10.27
N THR A 32 -1.96 -33.23 -11.28
CA THR A 32 -3.11 -33.27 -12.19
C THR A 32 -2.67 -33.49 -13.64
N TYR A 33 -3.39 -34.43 -14.24
CA TYR A 33 -3.23 -35.07 -15.55
C TYR A 33 -3.48 -34.13 -16.74
N SER A 34 -2.87 -34.47 -17.87
CA SER A 34 -3.18 -33.97 -19.22
C SER A 34 -3.46 -35.15 -20.16
N GLY A 35 -4.51 -35.07 -20.98
CA GLY A 35 -4.75 -35.95 -22.14
C GLY A 35 -6.11 -35.71 -22.84
N PRO A 36 -6.24 -35.92 -24.17
CA PRO A 36 -6.94 -35.00 -25.09
C PRO A 36 -8.12 -35.60 -25.88
N LEU A 37 -8.89 -34.77 -26.64
CA LEU A 37 -9.27 -34.99 -28.06
C LEU A 37 -10.30 -33.96 -28.63
N SER A 38 -9.95 -33.42 -29.80
CA SER A 38 -10.78 -32.94 -30.96
C SER A 38 -11.64 -31.64 -30.91
N GLY A 39 -11.33 -30.69 -31.82
CA GLY A 39 -11.96 -29.35 -32.04
C GLY A 39 -13.14 -29.33 -33.04
N PRO A 40 -13.36 -28.31 -33.93
CA PRO A 40 -12.67 -27.01 -34.13
C PRO A 40 -13.60 -25.77 -34.35
N LEU A 41 -13.01 -24.59 -34.69
CA LEU A 41 -13.59 -23.34 -35.26
C LEU A 41 -14.28 -22.38 -34.25
N ASN A 42 -14.21 -21.03 -34.29
CA ASN A 42 -13.69 -20.05 -35.24
C ASN A 42 -13.45 -18.66 -34.55
N LYS A 43 -12.81 -17.76 -35.31
CA LYS A 43 -12.33 -16.38 -35.09
C LYS A 43 -13.27 -15.29 -34.51
N ARG A 44 -12.57 -14.21 -34.04
CA ARG A 44 -12.93 -12.76 -33.97
C ARG A 44 -13.95 -12.37 -32.89
N GLY A 45 -13.94 -11.20 -32.26
CA GLY A 45 -13.33 -9.89 -32.50
C GLY A 45 -14.19 -8.86 -31.74
N GLY A 46 -13.58 -7.85 -31.13
CA GLY A 46 -14.24 -6.97 -30.14
C GLY A 46 -15.40 -6.10 -30.64
N GLY A 47 -16.09 -5.45 -29.69
CA GLY A 47 -16.98 -4.32 -30.00
C GLY A 47 -18.05 -4.06 -28.93
N ARG A 48 -17.89 -2.97 -28.18
CA ARG A 48 -18.98 -2.29 -27.46
C ARG A 48 -20.06 -1.82 -28.44
N LYS A 49 -21.34 -1.99 -28.09
CA LYS A 49 -22.53 -1.15 -28.42
C LYS A 49 -23.74 -1.80 -27.72
N SER A 50 -24.37 -1.16 -26.73
CA SER A 50 -25.52 -0.24 -26.86
C SER A 50 -26.64 -0.82 -27.74
N ALA A 51 -27.74 -1.24 -27.12
CA ALA A 51 -28.97 -1.62 -27.79
C ALA A 51 -30.12 -0.78 -27.21
N ARG A 52 -30.91 -0.21 -28.13
CA ARG A 52 -32.12 0.60 -27.92
C ARG A 52 -33.29 -0.25 -28.43
N PHE A 53 -34.40 -0.24 -27.70
CA PHE A 53 -35.63 -0.97 -28.00
C PHE A 53 -36.33 -0.45 -29.26
N ASN A 54 -37.07 -1.34 -29.94
CA ASN A 54 -38.22 -1.02 -30.77
C ASN A 54 -39.23 -2.19 -30.69
N LEU A 55 -40.48 -1.85 -30.36
CA LEU A 55 -41.69 -2.68 -30.52
C LEU A 55 -42.37 -2.31 -31.84
N PRO A 56 -43.18 -3.21 -32.42
CA PRO A 56 -44.29 -2.81 -33.29
C PRO A 56 -45.67 -3.17 -32.69
N ALA A 57 -46.61 -2.22 -32.84
CA ALA A 57 -48.07 -2.37 -32.74
C ALA A 57 -48.60 -2.93 -34.09
N ASP A 58 -49.84 -3.33 -34.37
CA ASP A 58 -51.19 -3.27 -33.77
C ASP A 58 -52.06 -4.21 -34.63
N SER A 59 -53.19 -4.72 -34.11
CA SER A 59 -54.42 -4.84 -34.92
C SER A 59 -55.68 -5.03 -34.07
N ALA A 60 -56.61 -4.09 -34.27
CA ALA A 60 -57.94 -3.93 -33.68
C ALA A 60 -58.91 -5.07 -34.05
N SER A 61 -59.93 -5.38 -33.25
CA SER A 61 -61.30 -4.82 -33.27
C SER A 61 -62.17 -5.76 -32.40
N GLN A 62 -63.20 -5.41 -31.63
CA GLN A 62 -64.46 -4.72 -31.93
C GLN A 62 -65.18 -4.37 -30.61
N SER A 63 -66.12 -3.43 -30.73
CA SER A 63 -67.10 -2.86 -29.79
C SER A 63 -67.92 -3.84 -28.94
N SER A 64 -68.19 -3.49 -27.67
CA SER A 64 -69.52 -3.00 -27.21
C SER A 64 -69.60 -2.91 -25.67
N SER A 65 -70.42 -1.98 -25.23
CA SER A 65 -70.66 -1.44 -23.89
C SER A 65 -71.30 -2.39 -22.87
N GLY A 66 -70.96 -2.21 -21.59
CA GLY A 66 -71.76 -2.66 -20.43
C GLY A 66 -70.89 -2.81 -19.18
N GLY A 67 -71.04 -1.89 -18.22
CA GLY A 67 -70.16 -1.72 -17.05
C GLY A 67 -70.41 -2.66 -15.86
N GLY A 68 -69.48 -2.57 -14.90
CA GLY A 68 -69.50 -3.19 -13.58
C GLY A 68 -68.12 -3.03 -12.93
N ASP A 69 -67.97 -1.99 -12.11
CA ASP A 69 -66.79 -1.63 -11.31
C ASP A 69 -66.40 -2.73 -10.31
N ASP A 70 -65.10 -2.94 -10.17
CA ASP A 70 -64.43 -3.27 -8.90
C ASP A 70 -63.07 -2.56 -8.89
N ASP A 71 -63.02 -1.45 -8.16
CA ASP A 71 -61.85 -0.59 -7.96
C ASP A 71 -60.73 -1.30 -7.17
N GLN A 72 -59.58 -1.52 -7.81
CA GLN A 72 -58.31 -1.66 -7.11
C GLN A 72 -57.41 -0.48 -7.46
N ALA A 73 -57.22 0.42 -6.50
CA ALA A 73 -56.32 1.55 -6.60
C ALA A 73 -54.86 1.08 -6.65
N TYR A 74 -54.17 1.33 -7.76
CA TYR A 74 -52.73 1.11 -7.90
C TYR A 74 -51.96 2.43 -7.81
N VAL A 75 -50.82 2.39 -7.11
CA VAL A 75 -49.87 3.50 -7.01
C VAL A 75 -48.69 3.22 -7.93
N GLU A 76 -48.39 4.14 -8.84
CA GLU A 76 -47.24 3.99 -9.74
C GLU A 76 -45.99 4.59 -9.08
N ILE A 77 -44.96 3.75 -8.88
CA ILE A 77 -43.67 4.14 -8.30
C ILE A 77 -42.59 3.93 -9.36
N THR A 78 -41.92 5.00 -9.76
CA THR A 78 -40.80 4.93 -10.70
C THR A 78 -39.47 4.87 -9.92
N LEU A 79 -38.74 3.76 -10.07
CA LEU A 79 -37.47 3.51 -9.40
C LEU A 79 -36.32 3.53 -10.41
N ASP A 80 -35.25 4.27 -10.12
CA ASP A 80 -33.99 4.17 -10.87
C ASP A 80 -33.06 3.21 -10.13
N VAL A 81 -32.71 2.10 -10.78
CA VAL A 81 -31.90 1.02 -10.22
C VAL A 81 -30.58 0.96 -10.98
N ARG A 82 -29.47 1.20 -10.27
CA ARG A 82 -28.11 0.89 -10.75
C ARG A 82 -27.32 0.18 -9.67
N ASP A 83 -26.32 -0.59 -10.10
CA ASP A 83 -25.63 -1.70 -9.42
C ASP A 83 -25.39 -1.59 -7.89
N ASP A 84 -25.34 -0.40 -7.29
CA ASP A 84 -25.14 -0.21 -5.84
C ASP A 84 -26.17 0.69 -5.12
N SER A 85 -27.26 1.15 -5.76
CA SER A 85 -28.34 1.90 -5.06
C SER A 85 -29.66 2.01 -5.84
N VAL A 86 -30.78 2.01 -5.11
CA VAL A 86 -32.14 2.28 -5.64
C VAL A 86 -32.63 3.65 -5.13
N ALA A 87 -33.11 4.51 -6.01
CA ALA A 87 -33.72 5.79 -5.65
C ALA A 87 -35.13 5.92 -6.24
N VAL A 88 -36.09 6.36 -5.42
CA VAL A 88 -37.48 6.64 -5.84
C VAL A 88 -37.51 8.00 -6.54
N HIS A 89 -37.94 8.03 -7.79
CA HIS A 89 -37.94 9.25 -8.61
C HIS A 89 -39.27 10.01 -8.50
N SER A 90 -40.38 9.29 -8.40
CA SER A 90 -41.72 9.85 -8.17
C SER A 90 -42.70 8.78 -7.70
N VAL A 91 -43.71 9.21 -6.95
CA VAL A 91 -44.89 8.42 -6.57
C VAL A 91 -46.11 9.18 -7.05
N LYS A 92 -46.96 8.58 -7.87
CA LYS A 92 -48.18 9.22 -8.40
C LYS A 92 -49.39 8.33 -8.12
N ALA A 93 -50.45 8.92 -7.56
CA ALA A 93 -51.76 8.30 -7.47
C ALA A 93 -52.52 8.56 -8.78
N ALA A 94 -53.15 7.53 -9.34
CA ALA A 94 -53.99 7.66 -10.53
C ALA A 94 -55.38 8.14 -10.10
N GLY A 95 -55.64 9.44 -10.27
CA GLY A 95 -56.92 10.07 -9.98
C GLY A 95 -56.73 11.56 -9.82
N GLY A 96 -56.92 12.32 -10.90
CA GLY A 96 -56.88 13.77 -10.86
C GLY A 96 -58.04 14.32 -10.02
N GLY A 97 -57.79 14.53 -8.74
CA GLY A 97 -58.68 15.20 -7.81
C GLY A 97 -57.85 15.87 -6.73
N GLU A 98 -57.97 17.20 -6.63
CA GLU A 98 -57.32 17.99 -5.58
C GLU A 98 -57.83 17.53 -4.21
N ILE A 99 -56.96 16.92 -3.42
CA ILE A 99 -57.12 16.79 -1.97
C ILE A 99 -56.05 17.68 -1.37
N GLU A 100 -56.49 18.81 -0.81
CA GLU A 100 -55.65 19.78 -0.12
C GLU A 100 -55.05 19.16 1.14
N ASP A 101 -53.81 18.65 1.03
CA ASP A 101 -52.98 18.34 2.19
C ASP A 101 -52.07 19.55 2.51
N PRO A 102 -52.32 20.26 3.64
CA PRO A 102 -51.61 21.50 3.98
C PRO A 102 -50.12 21.31 4.30
N GLU A 103 -49.63 20.08 4.56
CA GLU A 103 -48.18 19.83 4.74
C GLU A 103 -47.42 19.76 3.41
N LEU A 104 -48.07 19.29 2.33
CA LEU A 104 -47.47 19.17 0.99
C LEU A 104 -47.38 20.54 0.28
N THR A 105 -48.34 21.44 0.52
CA THR A 105 -48.29 22.83 0.02
C THR A 105 -47.18 23.64 0.70
N LEU A 106 -46.85 23.35 1.96
CA LEU A 106 -45.76 24.00 2.70
C LEU A 106 -44.36 23.54 2.24
N LEU A 107 -44.26 22.28 1.79
CA LEU A 107 -43.05 21.72 1.19
C LEU A 107 -42.80 22.28 -0.22
N ALA A 108 -43.84 22.41 -1.05
CA ALA A 108 -43.75 23.02 -2.37
C ALA A 108 -43.36 24.52 -2.32
N LYS A 109 -43.95 25.27 -1.38
CA LYS A 109 -43.69 26.72 -1.22
C LYS A 109 -42.27 27.04 -0.70
N ASN A 110 -41.64 26.11 0.02
CA ASN A 110 -40.24 26.24 0.46
C ASN A 110 -39.21 25.87 -0.63
N LEU A 111 -39.61 25.06 -1.61
CA LEU A 111 -38.78 24.69 -2.77
C LEU A 111 -38.78 25.78 -3.85
N GLU A 112 -39.91 26.46 -4.05
CA GLU A 112 -40.03 27.50 -5.07
C GLU A 112 -39.38 28.84 -4.66
N ARG A 113 -39.28 29.13 -3.35
CA ARG A 113 -38.64 30.36 -2.86
C ARG A 113 -37.10 30.37 -2.93
N ARG A 114 -36.47 29.26 -3.33
CA ARG A 114 -35.01 29.12 -3.40
C ARG A 114 -34.41 29.30 -4.80
N SER A 115 -35.23 29.45 -5.84
CA SER A 115 -34.76 29.52 -7.23
C SER A 115 -34.53 30.93 -7.79
N SER A 116 -34.86 32.00 -7.06
CA SER A 116 -34.84 33.37 -7.61
C SER A 116 -34.01 34.39 -6.80
N PHE A 117 -32.74 34.09 -6.49
CA PHE A 117 -31.78 35.15 -6.11
C PHE A 117 -30.35 34.80 -6.50
N ARG A 118 -29.92 35.22 -7.71
CA ARG A 118 -28.52 35.58 -8.03
C ARG A 118 -28.45 36.47 -9.29
N ALA A 119 -28.52 37.78 -9.08
CA ALA A 119 -27.74 38.77 -9.82
C ALA A 119 -27.63 40.07 -9.00
N SER A 120 -26.38 40.53 -8.83
CA SER A 120 -25.91 41.87 -8.40
C SER A 120 -26.46 42.52 -7.11
N SER A 121 -25.64 42.56 -6.05
CA SER A 121 -25.10 43.83 -5.48
C SER A 121 -24.38 43.58 -4.15
N ILE A 122 -23.28 44.31 -3.98
CA ILE A 122 -22.32 44.25 -2.88
C ILE A 122 -22.72 45.30 -1.82
N VAL A 123 -22.57 44.94 -0.54
CA VAL A 123 -22.44 45.81 0.65
C VAL A 123 -23.68 46.61 1.10
N ARG A 124 -24.30 46.13 2.20
CA ARG A 124 -24.70 46.87 3.43
C ARG A 124 -25.72 46.03 4.21
N ASN A 125 -25.29 45.47 5.35
CA ASN A 125 -26.09 45.14 6.56
C ASN A 125 -25.44 44.01 7.36
N ALA A 126 -24.32 44.30 8.01
CA ALA A 126 -23.65 43.39 8.95
C ALA A 126 -24.01 43.65 10.44
N SER A 127 -24.82 44.66 10.75
CA SER A 127 -25.07 45.10 12.13
C SER A 127 -26.29 44.42 12.79
N SER A 128 -27.31 44.03 12.03
CA SER A 128 -28.55 43.45 12.60
C SER A 128 -28.44 41.96 12.94
N ARG A 129 -27.54 41.22 12.28
CA ARG A 129 -27.38 39.76 12.47
C ARG A 129 -26.60 39.37 13.73
N ILE A 130 -25.80 40.28 14.29
CA ILE A 130 -25.00 40.00 15.50
C ILE A 130 -25.85 40.14 16.78
N LYS A 131 -26.85 41.03 16.80
CA LYS A 131 -27.78 41.16 17.94
C LYS A 131 -28.72 39.97 18.08
N GLN A 132 -29.11 39.34 16.97
CA GLN A 132 -30.03 38.21 16.96
C GLN A 132 -29.37 36.91 17.48
N VAL A 133 -28.06 36.72 17.22
CA VAL A 133 -27.29 35.57 17.72
C VAL A 133 -27.00 35.68 19.22
N SER A 134 -26.83 36.90 19.75
CA SER A 134 -26.62 37.13 21.19
C SER A 134 -27.87 36.85 22.04
N GLN A 135 -29.08 36.99 21.48
CA GLN A 135 -30.33 36.72 22.19
C GLN A 135 -30.66 35.21 22.23
N GLU A 136 -30.32 34.46 21.19
CA GLU A 136 -30.47 32.99 21.17
C GLU A 136 -29.47 32.28 22.10
N LEU A 137 -28.24 32.82 22.24
CA LEU A 137 -27.24 32.30 23.19
C LEU A 137 -27.64 32.49 24.66
N LYS A 138 -28.42 33.53 24.99
CA LYS A 138 -28.99 33.70 26.34
C LYS A 138 -30.13 32.73 26.63
N LYS A 139 -30.83 32.23 25.61
CA LYS A 139 -31.91 31.24 25.73
C LYS A 139 -31.39 29.82 25.97
N LEU A 140 -30.18 29.52 25.51
CA LEU A 140 -29.51 28.22 25.69
C LEU A 140 -28.79 28.07 27.04
N ALA A 141 -28.58 29.15 27.79
CA ALA A 141 -27.86 29.14 29.06
C ALA A 141 -28.74 28.83 30.30
N SER A 142 -30.05 28.62 30.12
CA SER A 142 -30.99 28.43 31.23
C SER A 142 -31.79 27.13 31.13
N PHE A 143 -31.15 25.96 31.16
CA PHE A 143 -31.81 24.72 31.56
C PHE A 143 -30.85 23.82 32.34
N SER A 144 -31.00 23.85 33.65
CA SER A 144 -30.44 22.91 34.61
C SER A 144 -31.58 22.08 35.20
N LYS A 145 -31.32 20.76 35.36
CA LYS A 145 -32.05 19.69 36.09
C LYS A 145 -33.11 18.83 35.35
N ARG A 146 -32.66 17.57 35.10
CA ARG A 146 -33.33 16.23 35.15
C ARG A 146 -34.46 15.93 34.13
N PRO A 147 -34.82 14.63 33.84
CA PRO A 147 -34.41 13.35 34.43
C PRO A 147 -33.86 12.30 33.41
N GLN A 148 -33.48 11.12 33.93
CA GLN A 148 -33.05 9.94 33.16
C GLN A 148 -34.04 9.56 32.06
N GLY A 149 -33.61 9.65 30.80
CA GLY A 149 -34.34 9.20 29.62
C GLY A 149 -33.71 7.95 29.02
N ARG A 150 -34.52 6.91 28.85
CA ARG A 150 -34.25 5.59 28.26
C ARG A 150 -33.56 5.73 26.89
N PHE A 151 -32.33 5.23 26.77
CA PHE A 151 -31.54 5.31 25.52
C PHE A 151 -31.94 4.22 24.52
N ASP A 152 -32.11 4.64 23.27
CA ASP A 152 -32.40 3.78 22.14
C ASP A 152 -31.12 3.09 21.62
N ARG A 153 -31.13 1.76 21.58
CA ARG A 153 -29.96 0.87 21.40
C ARG A 153 -29.83 0.49 19.92
N SER A 154 -28.73 0.89 19.26
CA SER A 154 -28.50 0.46 17.86
C SER A 154 -28.07 -1.01 17.79
N LYS A 155 -29.05 -1.91 17.60
CA LYS A 155 -28.91 -3.28 17.06
C LYS A 155 -28.39 -3.19 15.63
N SER A 156 -27.27 -3.82 15.22
CA SER A 156 -27.04 -4.01 13.77
C SER A 156 -25.95 -4.98 13.28
N ALA A 157 -24.96 -5.42 14.08
CA ALA A 157 -23.91 -6.32 13.54
C ALA A 157 -23.85 -7.66 14.29
N ALA A 158 -23.62 -7.63 15.60
CA ALA A 158 -23.61 -8.83 16.45
C ALA A 158 -24.91 -9.65 16.37
N VAL A 159 -26.08 -8.98 16.28
CA VAL A 159 -27.40 -9.61 16.16
C VAL A 159 -27.54 -10.46 14.87
N ASN A 160 -26.89 -10.06 13.77
CA ASN A 160 -26.97 -10.80 12.51
C ASN A 160 -26.03 -12.02 12.49
N ALA A 161 -24.84 -11.94 13.10
CA ALA A 161 -23.99 -13.11 13.39
C ALA A 161 -24.71 -14.13 14.27
N LEU A 162 -25.34 -13.63 15.34
CA LEU A 162 -26.09 -14.43 16.29
C LEU A 162 -27.28 -15.13 15.64
N LYS A 163 -27.98 -14.51 14.69
CA LYS A 163 -29.05 -15.17 13.91
C LYS A 163 -28.61 -16.47 13.21
N GLY A 164 -27.34 -16.59 12.82
CA GLY A 164 -26.78 -17.81 12.24
C GLY A 164 -26.41 -18.89 13.26
N LEU A 165 -26.30 -18.55 14.54
CA LEU A 165 -26.06 -19.46 15.67
C LEU A 165 -27.35 -19.71 16.50
N LYS A 166 -28.43 -18.97 16.24
CA LYS A 166 -29.75 -19.09 16.91
C LYS A 166 -30.43 -20.46 16.75
N PHE A 167 -29.91 -21.34 15.90
CA PHE A 167 -30.38 -22.71 15.82
C PHE A 167 -29.96 -23.56 17.04
N ILE A 168 -29.07 -23.06 17.89
CA ILE A 168 -28.53 -23.78 19.05
C ILE A 168 -29.34 -23.52 20.33
N SER A 169 -30.20 -22.49 20.37
CA SER A 169 -30.98 -22.12 21.57
C SER A 169 -32.49 -22.18 21.34
N LYS A 170 -33.23 -22.84 22.25
CA LYS A 170 -34.70 -22.98 22.18
C LYS A 170 -35.49 -21.91 22.95
N THR A 171 -34.83 -21.01 23.66
CA THR A 171 -35.47 -20.20 24.70
C THR A 171 -36.15 -18.90 24.24
N ASP A 172 -36.01 -18.49 22.97
CA ASP A 172 -36.77 -17.37 22.40
C ASP A 172 -38.11 -17.82 21.77
N GLY A 173 -38.82 -18.72 22.47
CA GLY A 173 -40.09 -19.29 22.00
C GLY A 173 -39.97 -20.11 20.71
N GLY A 174 -38.79 -20.70 20.44
CA GLY A 174 -38.56 -21.50 19.25
C GLY A 174 -38.49 -20.74 17.92
N ALA A 175 -38.54 -19.39 17.88
CA ALA A 175 -38.61 -18.66 16.60
C ALA A 175 -37.35 -18.79 15.71
N GLY A 176 -36.16 -18.89 16.32
CA GLY A 176 -34.88 -19.10 15.61
C GLY A 176 -34.74 -20.52 15.06
N TRP A 177 -35.03 -21.52 15.89
CA TRP A 177 -35.04 -22.93 15.50
C TRP A 177 -36.19 -23.25 14.54
N ALA A 178 -37.41 -22.76 14.74
CA ALA A 178 -38.55 -23.01 13.84
C ALA A 178 -38.27 -22.55 12.40
N ALA A 179 -37.51 -21.46 12.22
CA ALA A 179 -37.07 -21.02 10.90
C ALA A 179 -36.02 -21.96 10.28
N VAL A 180 -35.12 -22.51 11.10
CA VAL A 180 -34.09 -23.48 10.69
C VAL A 180 -34.70 -24.85 10.42
N GLU A 181 -35.61 -25.29 11.28
CA GLU A 181 -36.41 -26.50 11.20
C GLU A 181 -37.30 -26.48 9.96
N LYS A 182 -37.99 -25.37 9.69
CA LYS A 182 -38.74 -25.20 8.43
C LYS A 182 -37.84 -25.28 7.20
N ARG A 183 -36.61 -24.76 7.26
CA ARG A 183 -35.62 -24.91 6.18
C ARG A 183 -35.07 -26.33 6.11
N PHE A 184 -34.85 -26.99 7.23
CA PHE A 184 -34.41 -28.38 7.31
C PHE A 184 -35.45 -29.28 6.65
N ASP A 185 -36.71 -29.17 7.06
CA ASP A 185 -37.83 -29.96 6.54
C ASP A 185 -38.03 -29.67 5.04
N SER A 186 -37.90 -28.41 4.60
CA SER A 186 -37.94 -28.05 3.17
C SER A 186 -36.77 -28.60 2.36
N LEU A 187 -35.55 -28.59 2.90
CA LEU A 187 -34.34 -29.03 2.20
C LEU A 187 -34.18 -30.56 2.23
N THR A 188 -34.86 -31.24 3.16
CA THR A 188 -34.83 -32.70 3.33
C THR A 188 -36.07 -33.42 2.82
N ALA A 189 -37.06 -32.67 2.31
CA ALA A 189 -38.31 -33.18 1.75
C ALA A 189 -38.10 -34.23 0.64
N ASN A 190 -37.02 -34.09 -0.14
CA ASN A 190 -36.69 -34.99 -1.25
C ASN A 190 -35.60 -36.03 -0.90
N THR A 191 -35.06 -36.00 0.32
CA THR A 191 -33.92 -36.83 0.76
C THR A 191 -34.25 -37.67 2.00
N ASN A 192 -35.52 -38.03 2.19
CA ASN A 192 -35.99 -38.86 3.31
C ASN A 192 -35.50 -38.37 4.69
N GLY A 193 -35.51 -37.05 4.93
CA GLY A 193 -35.14 -36.49 6.23
C GLY A 193 -33.63 -36.44 6.53
N LEU A 194 -32.78 -36.70 5.52
CA LEU A 194 -31.33 -36.55 5.59
C LEU A 194 -30.90 -35.23 4.93
N LEU A 195 -30.21 -34.37 5.67
CA LEU A 195 -29.67 -33.10 5.19
C LEU A 195 -28.24 -33.29 4.69
N PRO A 196 -27.96 -33.10 3.39
CA PRO A 196 -26.61 -33.17 2.85
C PRO A 196 -25.73 -32.03 3.39
N ARG A 197 -24.45 -32.33 3.61
CA ARG A 197 -23.41 -31.34 4.02
C ARG A 197 -23.42 -30.08 3.15
N SER A 198 -23.64 -30.25 1.85
CA SER A 198 -23.67 -29.16 0.87
C SER A 198 -24.83 -28.17 1.04
N LEU A 199 -25.89 -28.57 1.73
CA LEU A 199 -27.10 -27.78 2.01
C LEU A 199 -27.17 -27.30 3.48
N PHE A 200 -26.24 -27.76 4.31
CA PHE A 200 -26.21 -27.42 5.74
C PHE A 200 -26.11 -25.90 5.98
N CYS A 201 -25.27 -25.20 5.23
CA CYS A 201 -25.13 -23.73 5.29
C CYS A 201 -26.45 -22.99 5.08
N GLU A 202 -27.27 -23.46 4.14
CA GLU A 202 -28.56 -22.86 3.80
C GLU A 202 -29.61 -23.19 4.87
N CYS A 203 -29.56 -24.41 5.41
CA CYS A 203 -30.40 -24.84 6.52
C CYS A 203 -30.22 -23.95 7.76
N ILE A 204 -28.99 -23.73 8.20
CA ILE A 204 -28.70 -22.89 9.39
C ILE A 204 -28.83 -21.38 9.13
N GLY A 205 -29.16 -20.97 7.90
CA GLY A 205 -29.40 -19.56 7.55
C GLY A 205 -28.12 -18.72 7.48
N MET A 206 -26.97 -19.35 7.24
CA MET A 206 -25.70 -18.66 7.03
C MET A 206 -25.58 -18.15 5.58
N ASN A 207 -24.82 -17.07 5.38
CA ASN A 207 -24.59 -16.53 4.04
C ASN A 207 -23.85 -17.53 3.14
N LYS A 208 -24.06 -17.46 1.82
CA LYS A 208 -23.41 -18.35 0.84
C LYS A 208 -21.87 -18.28 0.91
N GLU A 209 -21.32 -17.16 1.39
CA GLU A 209 -19.87 -16.95 1.59
C GLU A 209 -19.28 -17.66 2.82
N SER A 210 -20.11 -18.27 3.67
CA SER A 210 -19.67 -19.07 4.84
C SER A 210 -19.97 -20.56 4.69
N LYS A 211 -20.19 -21.04 3.45
CA LYS A 211 -20.49 -22.45 3.15
C LYS A 211 -19.41 -23.42 3.62
N GLU A 212 -18.15 -23.02 3.53
CA GLU A 212 -17.00 -23.83 3.99
C GLU A 212 -16.99 -23.96 5.52
N PHE A 213 -17.20 -22.86 6.26
CA PHE A 213 -17.31 -22.88 7.72
C PHE A 213 -18.50 -23.70 8.20
N ALA A 214 -19.66 -23.55 7.56
CA ALA A 214 -20.82 -24.38 7.84
C ALA A 214 -20.52 -25.86 7.57
N GLY A 215 -19.78 -26.19 6.51
CA GLY A 215 -19.30 -27.54 6.23
C GLY A 215 -18.34 -28.08 7.30
N GLU A 216 -17.41 -27.27 7.80
CA GLU A 216 -16.52 -27.67 8.91
C GLU A 216 -17.29 -27.87 10.23
N LEU A 217 -18.28 -27.01 10.49
CA LEU A 217 -19.19 -27.13 11.62
C LEU A 217 -20.02 -28.43 11.53
N PHE A 218 -20.51 -28.76 10.33
CA PHE A 218 -21.15 -30.05 10.04
C PHE A 218 -20.20 -31.22 10.31
N ASP A 219 -18.96 -31.15 9.83
CA ASP A 219 -17.98 -32.22 10.00
C ASP A 219 -17.59 -32.41 11.48
N ALA A 220 -17.51 -31.33 12.26
CA ALA A 220 -17.30 -31.38 13.71
C ALA A 220 -18.47 -32.08 14.43
N LEU A 221 -19.71 -31.69 14.10
CA LEU A 221 -20.92 -32.32 14.62
C LEU A 221 -20.99 -33.81 14.26
N SER A 222 -20.64 -34.17 13.02
CA SER A 222 -20.62 -35.55 12.54
C SER A 222 -19.56 -36.41 13.22
N ARG A 223 -18.33 -35.89 13.41
CA ARG A 223 -17.24 -36.60 14.10
C ARG A 223 -17.58 -36.93 15.55
N ARG A 224 -18.12 -35.97 16.31
CA ARG A 224 -18.50 -36.17 17.72
C ARG A 224 -19.58 -37.25 17.89
N ARG A 225 -20.45 -37.38 16.89
CA ARG A 225 -21.57 -38.33 16.90
C ARG A 225 -21.25 -39.66 16.19
N ASN A 226 -19.98 -39.87 15.81
CA ASN A 226 -19.49 -41.06 15.10
C ASN A 226 -20.28 -41.32 13.79
N ILE A 227 -20.71 -40.25 13.13
CA ILE A 227 -21.48 -40.28 11.88
C ILE A 227 -20.47 -40.33 10.72
N THR A 228 -20.52 -41.40 9.93
CA THR A 228 -19.59 -41.65 8.81
C THR A 228 -20.11 -41.18 7.45
N GLY A 229 -21.33 -40.59 7.39
CA GLY A 229 -21.99 -40.14 6.16
C GLY A 229 -21.90 -38.63 5.90
N ASP A 230 -22.08 -38.22 4.63
CA ASP A 230 -22.11 -36.81 4.18
C ASP A 230 -23.49 -36.15 4.38
N SER A 231 -24.32 -36.72 5.27
CA SER A 231 -25.66 -36.24 5.60
C SER A 231 -26.01 -36.51 7.06
N ILE A 232 -26.77 -35.59 7.67
CA ILE A 232 -27.27 -35.71 9.06
C ILE A 232 -28.80 -35.67 9.08
N ASN A 233 -29.41 -36.44 9.98
CA ASN A 233 -30.86 -36.38 10.22
C ASN A 233 -31.23 -35.34 11.29
N LYS A 234 -32.52 -35.03 11.41
CA LYS A 234 -33.03 -33.99 12.33
C LYS A 234 -32.60 -34.19 13.79
N GLY A 235 -32.63 -35.43 14.29
CA GLY A 235 -32.17 -35.78 15.64
C GLY A 235 -30.63 -35.81 15.81
N GLN A 236 -29.88 -35.75 14.72
CA GLN A 236 -28.42 -35.61 14.71
C GLN A 236 -27.97 -34.15 14.61
N VAL A 237 -28.87 -33.22 14.25
CA VAL A 237 -28.65 -31.77 14.41
C VAL A 237 -28.89 -31.35 15.86
N ASP A 238 -29.82 -32.03 16.56
CA ASP A 238 -30.29 -31.66 17.90
C ASP A 238 -30.73 -32.91 18.69
N LYS A 239 -30.06 -33.27 19.80
CA LYS A 239 -30.51 -34.39 20.65
C LYS A 239 -30.63 -34.05 22.14
N ASP A 240 -29.92 -33.07 22.69
CA ASP A 240 -30.10 -32.64 24.08
C ASP A 240 -30.90 -31.34 24.23
N ALA A 241 -30.89 -30.43 23.24
CA ALA A 241 -31.74 -29.22 23.19
C ALA A 241 -31.82 -28.43 24.51
N ASP A 242 -30.81 -28.54 25.38
CA ASP A 242 -30.87 -28.08 26.77
C ASP A 242 -30.45 -26.62 26.92
N GLY A 243 -29.97 -26.01 25.83
CA GLY A 243 -29.50 -24.62 25.80
C GLY A 243 -28.19 -24.41 26.56
N ARG A 244 -27.46 -25.51 26.85
CA ARG A 244 -26.19 -25.51 27.57
C ARG A 244 -25.06 -25.67 26.56
N ILE A 245 -24.00 -24.89 26.73
CA ILE A 245 -22.74 -25.05 26.00
C ILE A 245 -21.69 -25.48 27.02
N THR A 246 -21.15 -26.67 26.85
CA THR A 246 -20.07 -27.23 27.67
C THR A 246 -18.72 -26.57 27.34
N GLU A 247 -17.75 -26.69 28.24
CA GLU A 247 -16.39 -26.16 28.02
C GLU A 247 -15.74 -26.75 26.74
N GLU A 248 -15.94 -28.05 26.50
CA GLU A 248 -15.42 -28.73 25.31
C GLU A 248 -16.01 -28.18 24.01
N GLU A 249 -17.29 -27.78 24.03
CA GLU A 249 -17.97 -27.16 22.89
C GLU A 249 -17.47 -25.74 22.64
N VAL A 250 -17.30 -24.93 23.70
CA VAL A 250 -16.69 -23.59 23.58
C VAL A 250 -15.30 -23.71 22.95
N ARG A 251 -14.48 -24.64 23.42
CA ARG A 251 -13.14 -24.92 22.89
C ARG A 251 -13.16 -25.30 21.40
N GLU A 252 -14.04 -26.21 21.00
CA GLU A 252 -14.17 -26.62 19.60
C GLU A 252 -14.60 -25.47 18.68
N ILE A 253 -15.56 -24.65 19.12
CA ILE A 253 -16.04 -23.50 18.34
C ILE A 253 -14.94 -22.44 18.20
N ILE A 254 -14.14 -22.20 19.25
CA ILE A 254 -12.97 -21.31 19.20
C ILE A 254 -11.94 -21.84 18.21
N SER A 255 -11.64 -23.14 18.25
CA SER A 255 -10.67 -23.78 17.35
C SER A 255 -11.10 -23.68 15.87
N LEU A 256 -12.38 -23.94 15.58
CA LEU A 256 -12.95 -23.81 14.23
C LEU A 256 -12.95 -22.35 13.75
N SER A 257 -13.39 -21.43 14.61
CA SER A 257 -13.37 -19.99 14.31
C SER A 257 -11.93 -19.49 14.07
N ALA A 258 -10.97 -19.92 14.88
CA ALA A 258 -9.57 -19.60 14.72
C ALA A 258 -9.00 -20.15 13.41
N ASN A 259 -9.31 -21.41 13.05
CA ASN A 259 -8.90 -22.02 11.77
C ASN A 259 -9.44 -21.22 10.57
N CYS A 260 -10.74 -20.91 10.56
CA CYS A 260 -11.38 -20.14 9.49
C CYS A 260 -10.82 -18.73 9.32
N ASN A 261 -10.42 -18.07 10.41
CA ASN A 261 -9.79 -16.75 10.38
C ASN A 261 -8.26 -16.78 10.26
N LYS A 262 -7.66 -17.99 10.13
CA LYS A 262 -6.21 -18.23 10.02
C LYS A 262 -5.42 -17.73 11.23
N LEU A 263 -5.98 -17.93 12.43
CA LEU A 263 -5.42 -17.51 13.72
C LEU A 263 -4.80 -18.71 14.44
N SER A 264 -3.63 -19.16 13.98
CA SER A 264 -2.96 -20.36 14.49
C SER A 264 -2.62 -20.30 15.98
N ASN A 265 -2.38 -19.11 16.55
CA ASN A 265 -2.06 -18.99 17.97
C ASN A 265 -3.29 -19.20 18.84
N ILE A 266 -4.44 -18.65 18.43
CA ILE A 266 -5.70 -18.83 19.16
C ILE A 266 -6.13 -20.29 19.11
N GLN A 267 -5.93 -20.96 17.96
CA GLN A 267 -6.20 -22.39 17.83
C GLN A 267 -5.39 -23.24 18.83
N LYS A 268 -4.12 -22.88 19.09
CA LYS A 268 -3.26 -23.59 20.05
C LYS A 268 -3.60 -23.34 21.52
N GLN A 269 -4.17 -22.18 21.82
CA GLN A 269 -4.55 -21.77 23.17
C GLN A 269 -6.07 -21.88 23.39
N ALA A 270 -6.76 -22.66 22.56
CA ALA A 270 -8.22 -22.77 22.61
C ALA A 270 -8.70 -23.28 23.99
N ASP A 271 -7.93 -24.16 24.64
CA ASP A 271 -8.20 -24.66 25.99
C ASP A 271 -8.19 -23.52 27.02
N GLU A 272 -7.11 -22.72 27.05
CA GLU A 272 -6.96 -21.58 27.97
C GLU A 272 -8.08 -20.55 27.77
N TYR A 273 -8.46 -20.30 26.51
CA TYR A 273 -9.51 -19.35 26.18
C TYR A 273 -10.92 -19.88 26.45
N ALA A 274 -11.14 -21.19 26.35
CA ALA A 274 -12.39 -21.80 26.76
C ALA A 274 -12.57 -21.69 28.27
N ALA A 275 -11.55 -22.05 29.04
CA ALA A 275 -11.54 -21.88 30.50
C ALA A 275 -11.79 -20.43 30.92
N LEU A 276 -11.19 -19.44 30.23
CA LEU A 276 -11.43 -18.02 30.49
C LEU A 276 -12.90 -17.63 30.26
N ILE A 277 -13.55 -18.16 29.22
CA ILE A 277 -14.96 -17.89 28.96
C ILE A 277 -15.83 -18.57 30.01
N MET A 278 -15.52 -19.81 30.40
CA MET A 278 -16.25 -20.53 31.44
C MET A 278 -16.14 -19.82 32.79
N GLU A 279 -14.96 -19.34 33.17
CA GLU A 279 -14.75 -18.59 34.42
C GLU A 279 -15.62 -17.32 34.50
N GLU A 280 -15.82 -16.62 33.38
CA GLU A 280 -16.61 -15.38 33.34
C GLU A 280 -18.13 -15.63 33.17
N LEU A 281 -18.52 -16.72 32.52
CA LEU A 281 -19.92 -17.02 32.16
C LEU A 281 -20.59 -18.09 33.00
N ASP A 282 -19.81 -18.89 33.73
CA ASP A 282 -20.25 -19.93 34.68
C ASP A 282 -19.61 -19.69 36.06
N PRO A 283 -19.98 -18.59 36.76
CA PRO A 283 -19.40 -18.27 38.07
C PRO A 283 -19.75 -19.28 39.17
N GLU A 284 -20.75 -20.15 38.92
CA GLU A 284 -21.20 -21.19 39.84
C GLU A 284 -20.54 -22.56 39.55
N ASN A 285 -19.66 -22.65 38.55
CA ASN A 285 -18.92 -23.85 38.17
C ASN A 285 -19.84 -25.06 37.89
N GLN A 286 -20.95 -24.82 37.18
CA GLN A 286 -21.93 -25.83 36.78
C GLN A 286 -21.42 -26.72 35.63
N GLY A 287 -20.33 -26.34 34.96
CA GLY A 287 -19.71 -27.05 33.84
C GLY A 287 -20.35 -26.74 32.49
N TYR A 288 -21.23 -25.74 32.41
CA TYR A 288 -21.89 -25.32 31.18
C TYR A 288 -22.36 -23.86 31.25
N ILE A 289 -22.38 -23.19 30.10
CA ILE A 289 -22.91 -21.83 29.94
C ILE A 289 -24.24 -21.85 29.18
N MET A 290 -25.19 -21.04 29.60
CA MET A 290 -26.44 -20.85 28.84
C MET A 290 -26.16 -19.99 27.61
N VAL A 291 -26.73 -20.34 26.45
CA VAL A 291 -26.57 -19.57 25.19
C VAL A 291 -26.99 -18.11 25.36
N GLU A 292 -27.96 -17.83 26.22
CA GLU A 292 -28.42 -16.47 26.55
C GLU A 292 -27.34 -15.62 27.24
N ASN A 293 -26.51 -16.22 28.09
CA ASN A 293 -25.41 -15.52 28.75
C ASN A 293 -24.34 -15.12 27.72
N LEU A 294 -24.10 -15.99 26.73
CA LEU A 294 -23.26 -15.70 25.57
C LEU A 294 -23.86 -14.58 24.70
N GLU A 295 -25.18 -14.59 24.48
CA GLU A 295 -25.91 -13.56 23.72
C GLU A 295 -25.86 -12.20 24.45
N MET A 296 -26.06 -12.18 25.77
CA MET A 296 -25.94 -10.97 26.58
C MET A 296 -24.55 -10.35 26.48
N LEU A 297 -23.47 -11.14 26.52
CA LEU A 297 -22.10 -10.64 26.43
C LEU A 297 -21.73 -10.16 25.01
N LEU A 298 -22.24 -10.84 23.98
CA LEU A 298 -22.10 -10.42 22.58
C LEU A 298 -22.90 -9.16 22.24
N LEU A 299 -24.03 -8.93 22.93
CA LEU A 299 -24.81 -7.69 22.86
C LEU A 299 -24.21 -6.57 23.72
N GLN A 300 -23.45 -6.91 24.75
CA GLN A 300 -22.62 -6.00 25.55
C GLN A 300 -21.28 -5.71 24.86
N ALA A 301 -21.31 -5.21 23.62
CA ALA A 301 -20.12 -4.60 23.06
C ALA A 301 -19.73 -3.38 23.93
N PRO A 302 -18.45 -3.20 24.29
CA PRO A 302 -18.02 -2.18 25.24
C PRO A 302 -18.35 -0.78 24.74
N ASN A 303 -18.84 0.05 25.67
CA ASN A 303 -19.04 1.48 25.45
C ASN A 303 -17.78 2.10 24.82
N PRO A 304 -17.88 2.80 23.69
CA PRO A 304 -16.78 3.66 23.27
C PRO A 304 -16.59 4.69 24.39
N THR A 305 -15.41 4.67 24.99
CA THR A 305 -14.94 5.64 25.99
C THR A 305 -15.38 7.07 25.62
N ARG A 306 -16.20 7.64 26.50
CA ARG A 306 -16.48 9.06 26.77
C ARG A 306 -15.98 10.04 25.67
N GLY A 307 -16.83 10.30 24.67
CA GLY A 307 -16.61 11.36 23.67
C GLY A 307 -17.31 11.19 22.30
N GLY A 308 -17.89 10.02 22.01
CA GLY A 308 -18.33 9.68 20.64
C GLY A 308 -19.73 10.15 20.19
N GLY A 309 -20.61 10.59 21.10
CA GLY A 309 -22.01 10.89 20.76
C GLY A 309 -22.18 12.07 19.79
N GLU A 310 -21.48 13.17 20.05
CA GLU A 310 -21.51 14.36 19.19
C GLU A 310 -20.77 14.14 17.86
N SER A 311 -19.65 13.41 17.89
CA SER A 311 -18.88 13.02 16.71
C SER A 311 -19.71 12.18 15.74
N ARG A 312 -20.56 11.26 16.24
CA ARG A 312 -21.33 10.36 15.38
C ARG A 312 -22.44 11.10 14.62
N ASN A 313 -23.14 12.03 15.27
CA ASN A 313 -24.13 12.91 14.62
C ASN A 313 -23.48 13.91 13.66
N LEU A 314 -22.38 14.55 14.07
CA LEU A 314 -21.59 15.43 13.21
C LEU A 314 -21.03 14.67 12.00
N SER A 315 -20.61 13.42 12.20
CA SER A 315 -20.16 12.54 11.14
C SER A 315 -21.29 12.21 10.18
N GLN A 316 -22.50 11.87 10.64
CA GLN A 316 -23.62 11.59 9.74
C GLN A 316 -24.00 12.83 8.91
N MET A 317 -24.10 14.01 9.54
CA MET A 317 -24.38 15.27 8.84
C MET A 317 -23.29 15.63 7.81
N LEU A 318 -22.01 15.44 8.14
CA LEU A 318 -20.92 15.65 7.19
C LEU A 318 -20.85 14.57 6.12
N SER A 319 -21.25 13.32 6.40
CA SER A 319 -21.37 12.28 5.37
C SER A 319 -22.39 12.68 4.32
N GLN A 320 -23.49 13.30 4.74
CA GLN A 320 -24.50 13.84 3.86
C GLN A 320 -23.98 15.08 3.10
N LYS A 321 -23.26 16.00 3.76
CA LYS A 321 -22.63 17.16 3.09
C LYS A 321 -21.43 16.84 2.20
N LEU A 322 -20.74 15.73 2.44
CA LEU A 322 -19.57 15.25 1.67
C LEU A 322 -19.94 14.15 0.67
N LYS A 323 -21.22 13.80 0.49
CA LYS A 323 -21.64 13.10 -0.73
C LYS A 323 -21.15 13.97 -1.89
N PRO A 324 -20.44 13.42 -2.89
CA PRO A 324 -20.00 14.21 -4.02
C PRO A 324 -21.24 14.82 -4.65
N THR A 325 -21.43 16.13 -4.51
CA THR A 325 -22.30 16.86 -5.43
C THR A 325 -21.65 16.67 -6.78
N GLN A 326 -22.23 15.78 -7.57
CA GLN A 326 -21.77 15.49 -8.90
C GLN A 326 -22.07 16.75 -9.72
N GLU A 327 -21.10 17.66 -9.79
CA GLU A 327 -21.19 18.87 -10.62
C GLU A 327 -21.48 18.42 -12.05
N LEU A 328 -22.72 18.64 -12.51
CA LEU A 328 -23.25 18.17 -13.78
C LEU A 328 -22.48 18.76 -14.98
N ASN A 329 -21.75 19.86 -14.77
CA ASN A 329 -21.09 20.59 -15.83
C ASN A 329 -19.64 20.08 -16.07
N PRO A 330 -19.36 19.40 -17.19
CA PRO A 330 -18.07 18.73 -17.42
C PRO A 330 -16.90 19.71 -17.53
N ILE A 331 -17.14 20.94 -18.00
CA ILE A 331 -16.12 22.00 -18.14
C ILE A 331 -15.72 22.53 -16.77
N ILE A 332 -16.69 22.81 -15.88
CA ILE A 332 -16.42 23.27 -14.52
C ILE A 332 -15.67 22.18 -13.73
N ARG A 333 -16.07 20.91 -13.91
CA ARG A 333 -15.36 19.77 -13.33
C ARG A 333 -13.93 19.65 -13.84
N TRP A 334 -13.72 19.83 -15.14
CA TRP A 334 -12.38 19.79 -15.75
C TRP A 334 -11.52 20.95 -15.26
N TYR A 335 -12.06 22.18 -15.24
CA TYR A 335 -11.36 23.36 -14.72
C TYR A 335 -11.01 23.20 -13.23
N GLY A 336 -11.96 22.74 -12.41
CA GLY A 336 -11.72 22.45 -11.00
C GLY A 336 -10.64 21.39 -10.82
N SER A 337 -10.73 20.28 -11.56
CA SER A 337 -9.72 19.22 -11.52
C SER A 337 -8.34 19.70 -11.97
N ALA A 338 -8.26 20.51 -13.03
CA ALA A 338 -7.02 21.07 -13.54
C ALA A 338 -6.41 22.07 -12.55
N LYS A 339 -7.23 22.93 -11.94
CA LYS A 339 -6.81 23.87 -10.89
C LYS A 339 -6.24 23.12 -9.68
N TYR A 340 -6.94 22.11 -9.19
CA TYR A 340 -6.47 21.29 -8.07
C TYR A 340 -5.20 20.51 -8.42
N PHE A 341 -5.14 19.92 -9.62
CA PHE A 341 -3.93 19.25 -10.09
C PHE A 341 -2.71 20.18 -10.12
N LEU A 342 -2.88 21.41 -10.62
CA LEU A 342 -1.83 22.43 -10.66
C LEU A 342 -1.40 22.84 -9.26
N LEU A 343 -2.35 23.09 -8.35
CA LEU A 343 -2.04 23.46 -6.97
C LEU A 343 -1.28 22.35 -6.23
N ASP A 344 -1.71 21.10 -6.38
CA ASP A 344 -1.13 19.96 -5.67
C ASP A 344 0.22 19.53 -6.27
N ASN A 345 0.46 19.78 -7.56
CA ASN A 345 1.65 19.32 -8.28
C ASN A 345 2.48 20.47 -8.89
N TRP A 346 2.33 21.70 -8.39
CA TRP A 346 2.96 22.88 -9.01
C TRP A 346 4.48 22.74 -9.17
N GLN A 347 5.18 22.14 -8.20
CA GLN A 347 6.62 21.89 -8.26
C GLN A 347 6.99 20.98 -9.45
N ARG A 348 6.22 19.91 -9.65
CA ARG A 348 6.42 18.96 -10.75
C ARG A 348 6.13 19.62 -12.09
N VAL A 349 5.04 20.39 -12.16
CA VAL A 349 4.63 21.08 -13.39
C VAL A 349 5.67 22.12 -13.80
N TRP A 350 6.16 22.93 -12.87
CA TRP A 350 7.21 23.91 -13.11
C TRP A 350 8.50 23.26 -13.63
N VAL A 351 9.01 22.23 -12.95
CA VAL A 351 10.24 21.53 -13.37
C VAL A 351 10.08 20.89 -14.75
N MET A 352 8.93 20.29 -15.02
CA MET A 352 8.62 19.71 -16.34
C MET A 352 8.51 20.78 -17.43
N ALA A 353 7.86 21.91 -17.15
CA ALA A 353 7.75 23.03 -18.07
C ALA A 353 9.13 23.63 -18.39
N LEU A 354 9.99 23.82 -17.38
CA LEU A 354 11.36 24.29 -17.55
C LEU A 354 12.17 23.32 -18.43
N TRP A 355 12.14 22.03 -18.12
CA TRP A 355 12.87 21.02 -18.88
C TRP A 355 12.39 20.91 -20.34
N ILE A 356 11.07 20.90 -20.58
CA ILE A 356 10.50 20.90 -21.94
C ILE A 356 10.87 22.20 -22.67
N GLY A 357 10.81 23.35 -22.00
CA GLY A 357 11.20 24.64 -22.58
C GLY A 357 12.66 24.67 -23.02
N VAL A 358 13.58 24.18 -22.19
CA VAL A 358 15.01 24.06 -22.54
C VAL A 358 15.21 23.09 -23.71
N MET A 359 14.52 21.95 -23.69
CA MET A 359 14.58 20.96 -24.78
C MET A 359 14.13 21.54 -26.12
N LEU A 360 12.98 22.22 -26.15
CA LEU A 360 12.47 22.89 -27.35
C LEU A 360 13.38 24.02 -27.81
N GLY A 361 13.88 24.83 -26.87
CA GLY A 361 14.82 25.92 -27.16
C GLY A 361 16.11 25.42 -27.80
N LEU A 362 16.73 24.36 -27.23
CA LEU A 362 17.95 23.76 -27.79
C LEU A 362 17.71 23.12 -29.15
N PHE A 363 16.59 22.40 -29.31
CA PHE A 363 16.22 21.80 -30.59
C PHE A 363 16.07 22.88 -31.67
N LEU A 364 15.29 23.93 -31.39
CA LEU A 364 15.02 25.02 -32.34
C LEU A 364 16.29 25.81 -32.65
N TRP A 365 17.07 26.15 -31.63
CA TRP A 365 18.36 26.84 -31.81
C TRP A 365 19.28 26.06 -32.75
N LYS A 366 19.41 24.73 -32.54
CA LYS A 366 20.27 23.90 -33.36
C LYS A 366 19.71 23.70 -34.78
N TYR A 367 18.39 23.56 -34.89
CA TYR A 367 17.68 23.49 -36.15
C TYR A 367 17.94 24.73 -37.01
N LEU A 368 17.75 25.93 -36.45
CA LEU A 368 17.99 27.20 -37.13
C LEU A 368 19.48 27.39 -37.48
N GLN A 369 20.39 27.00 -36.57
CA GLN A 369 21.82 27.04 -36.84
C GLN A 369 22.21 26.21 -38.05
N TYR A 370 21.62 25.01 -38.22
CA TYR A 370 21.95 24.14 -39.35
C TYR A 370 21.21 24.48 -40.63
N ARG A 371 20.04 25.13 -40.54
CA ARG A 371 19.32 25.67 -41.70
C ARG A 371 20.14 26.72 -42.46
N ASN A 372 20.96 27.50 -41.74
CA ASN A 372 21.81 28.54 -42.32
C ASN A 372 23.23 28.06 -42.68
N ARG A 373 23.46 26.74 -42.81
CA ARG A 373 24.76 26.16 -43.19
C ARG A 373 24.70 25.51 -44.56
N ALA A 374 25.83 25.47 -45.27
CA ALA A 374 25.96 24.78 -46.56
C ALA A 374 25.58 23.29 -46.52
N ALA A 375 25.60 22.63 -45.36
CA ALA A 375 25.11 21.26 -45.21
C ALA A 375 23.59 21.13 -45.46
N TYR A 376 22.83 22.19 -45.24
CA TYR A 376 21.39 22.23 -45.50
C TYR A 376 21.07 22.15 -46.99
N ASP A 377 21.90 22.76 -47.86
CA ASP A 377 21.64 22.77 -49.29
C ASP A 377 21.69 21.36 -49.92
N VAL A 378 22.40 20.43 -49.27
CA VAL A 378 22.51 19.03 -49.67
C VAL A 378 21.55 18.13 -48.91
N MET A 379 21.57 18.19 -47.57
CA MET A 379 20.86 17.25 -46.71
C MET A 379 19.44 17.73 -46.37
N GLY A 380 19.16 19.02 -46.54
CA GLY A 380 17.87 19.66 -46.30
C GLY A 380 17.42 19.63 -44.84
N THR A 381 16.12 19.52 -44.60
CA THR A 381 15.53 19.50 -43.25
C THR A 381 16.03 18.34 -42.39
N CYS A 382 16.51 17.26 -43.00
CA CYS A 382 16.95 16.06 -42.30
C CYS A 382 18.19 16.31 -41.43
N VAL A 383 19.17 17.09 -41.90
CA VAL A 383 20.33 17.43 -41.06
C VAL A 383 19.92 18.32 -39.88
N CYS A 384 18.94 19.21 -40.08
CA CYS A 384 18.40 20.05 -39.00
C CYS A 384 17.68 19.21 -37.94
N MET A 385 16.86 18.24 -38.35
CA MET A 385 16.19 17.30 -37.45
C MET A 385 17.21 16.40 -36.72
N ALA A 386 18.18 15.86 -37.44
CA ALA A 386 19.22 15.01 -36.87
C ALA A 386 20.06 15.75 -35.83
N LYS A 387 20.47 17.00 -36.12
CA LYS A 387 21.26 17.81 -35.19
C LYS A 387 20.44 18.41 -34.05
N GLY A 388 19.19 18.78 -34.29
CA GLY A 388 18.23 19.15 -33.24
C GLY A 388 18.03 18.00 -32.24
N GLY A 389 17.76 16.79 -32.74
CA GLY A 389 17.65 15.58 -31.92
C GLY A 389 18.95 15.24 -31.19
N ALA A 390 20.11 15.43 -31.83
CA ALA A 390 21.40 15.22 -31.18
C ALA A 390 21.64 16.21 -30.02
N GLU A 391 21.25 17.47 -30.16
CA GLU A 391 21.47 18.48 -29.11
C GLU A 391 20.62 18.20 -27.88
N THR A 392 19.36 17.79 -28.07
CA THR A 392 18.49 17.38 -26.98
C THR A 392 18.94 16.08 -26.32
N LEU A 393 19.50 15.14 -27.11
CA LEU A 393 20.12 13.92 -26.57
C LEU A 393 21.30 14.22 -25.66
N LYS A 394 22.19 15.14 -26.02
CA LYS A 394 23.34 15.52 -25.16
C LYS A 394 22.86 15.99 -23.79
N LEU A 395 21.86 16.87 -23.77
CA LEU A 395 21.28 17.35 -22.51
C LEU A 395 20.67 16.21 -21.70
N ASN A 396 19.85 15.35 -22.31
CA ASN A 396 19.19 14.28 -21.56
C ASN A 396 20.16 13.18 -21.10
N MET A 397 21.17 12.86 -21.90
CA MET A 397 22.26 11.96 -21.50
C MET A 397 23.12 12.57 -20.39
N ALA A 398 23.21 13.89 -20.29
CA ALA A 398 23.81 14.55 -19.13
C ALA A 398 22.89 14.47 -17.89
N LEU A 399 21.62 14.84 -18.05
CA LEU A 399 20.66 14.93 -16.95
C LEU A 399 20.27 13.58 -16.35
N ILE A 400 20.22 12.49 -17.12
CA ILE A 400 19.73 11.18 -16.64
C ILE A 400 20.56 10.59 -15.47
N LEU A 401 21.82 10.98 -15.34
CA LEU A 401 22.71 10.56 -14.25
C LEU A 401 22.41 11.28 -12.92
N LEU A 402 21.94 12.53 -12.97
CA LEU A 402 21.74 13.32 -11.75
C LEU A 402 20.66 12.72 -10.83
N PRO A 403 19.49 12.27 -11.32
CA PRO A 403 18.46 11.67 -10.47
C PRO A 403 18.87 10.37 -9.77
N VAL A 404 19.91 9.69 -10.24
CA VAL A 404 20.41 8.45 -9.62
C VAL A 404 21.59 8.71 -8.66
N CYS A 405 22.02 9.96 -8.54
CA CYS A 405 22.99 10.42 -7.55
C CYS A 405 22.31 10.61 -6.17
N ARG A 406 22.00 9.50 -5.50
CA ARG A 406 21.19 9.46 -4.25
C ARG A 406 21.82 10.21 -3.09
N ASN A 407 23.14 10.16 -2.92
CA ASN A 407 23.81 10.90 -1.86
C ASN A 407 23.69 12.41 -2.11
N THR A 408 23.95 12.83 -3.35
CA THR A 408 23.86 14.22 -3.78
C THR A 408 22.43 14.75 -3.63
N ILE A 409 21.42 13.98 -4.04
CA ILE A 409 20.01 14.35 -3.90
C ILE A 409 19.60 14.43 -2.43
N THR A 410 20.02 13.48 -1.61
CA THR A 410 19.74 13.49 -0.17
C THR A 410 20.37 14.72 0.49
N TRP A 411 21.59 15.07 0.11
CA TRP A 411 22.27 16.28 0.57
C TRP A 411 21.55 17.55 0.12
N LEU A 412 21.23 17.68 -1.18
CA LEU A 412 20.48 18.82 -1.73
C LEU A 412 19.15 19.01 -0.99
N ARG A 413 18.40 17.93 -0.78
CA ARG A 413 17.11 17.97 -0.08
C ARG A 413 17.25 18.39 1.38
N ASN A 414 18.26 17.88 2.10
CA ASN A 414 18.37 18.06 3.55
C ASN A 414 19.15 19.33 3.96
N LYS A 415 20.07 19.82 3.12
CA LYS A 415 20.99 20.92 3.45
C LYS A 415 20.67 22.21 2.71
N THR A 416 19.93 22.16 1.60
CA THR A 416 19.60 23.35 0.81
C THR A 416 18.10 23.67 0.87
N ARG A 417 17.74 24.91 0.54
CA ARG A 417 16.34 25.33 0.38
C ARG A 417 15.74 24.94 -0.98
N LEU A 418 16.49 24.23 -1.83
CA LEU A 418 16.01 23.83 -3.16
C LEU A 418 14.82 22.87 -3.11
N GLY A 419 14.65 22.11 -2.01
CA GLY A 419 13.49 21.23 -1.81
C GLY A 419 12.14 21.96 -1.75
N VAL A 420 12.14 23.29 -1.63
CA VAL A 420 10.92 24.12 -1.73
C VAL A 420 10.45 24.25 -3.18
N ALA A 421 11.36 24.22 -4.15
CA ALA A 421 11.05 24.39 -5.58
C ALA A 421 11.16 23.09 -6.40
N VAL A 422 12.00 22.15 -5.97
CA VAL A 422 12.32 20.92 -6.70
C VAL A 422 11.84 19.69 -5.92
N PRO A 423 10.98 18.83 -6.51
CA PRO A 423 10.47 17.63 -5.86
C PRO A 423 11.50 16.49 -5.92
N PHE A 424 12.53 16.55 -5.07
CA PHE A 424 13.64 15.58 -5.06
C PHE A 424 13.21 14.13 -4.79
N ASP A 425 12.06 13.91 -4.16
CA ASP A 425 11.53 12.56 -3.89
C ASP A 425 10.99 11.86 -5.15
N ASP A 426 10.74 12.61 -6.23
CA ASP A 426 10.34 12.07 -7.54
C ASP A 426 11.52 11.85 -8.50
N ASN A 427 12.75 11.90 -8.01
CA ASN A 427 13.97 11.73 -8.82
C ASN A 427 13.91 10.51 -9.77
N LEU A 428 13.52 9.33 -9.29
CA LEU A 428 13.43 8.12 -10.11
C LEU A 428 12.27 8.15 -11.10
N ASN A 429 11.20 8.91 -10.82
CA ASN A 429 10.14 9.13 -11.79
C ASN A 429 10.62 10.07 -12.91
N PHE A 430 11.35 11.13 -12.54
CA PHE A 430 11.98 12.02 -13.51
C PHE A 430 13.03 11.30 -14.38
N HIS A 431 13.84 10.41 -13.81
CA HIS A 431 14.77 9.55 -14.57
C HIS A 431 14.06 8.75 -15.69
N LYS A 432 12.88 8.17 -15.40
CA LYS A 432 12.09 7.43 -16.40
C LYS A 432 11.56 8.35 -17.50
N VAL A 433 11.12 9.55 -17.14
CA VAL A 433 10.65 10.55 -18.12
C VAL A 433 11.78 10.99 -19.04
N ILE A 434 12.97 11.25 -18.50
CA ILE A 434 14.17 11.55 -19.30
C ILE A 434 14.51 10.37 -20.22
N ALA A 435 14.43 9.13 -19.74
CA ALA A 435 14.69 7.95 -20.57
C ALA A 435 13.75 7.86 -21.80
N VAL A 436 12.47 8.21 -21.64
CA VAL A 436 11.52 8.29 -22.77
C VAL A 436 11.94 9.38 -23.76
N ALA A 437 12.34 10.56 -23.29
CA ALA A 437 12.84 11.62 -24.16
C ALA A 437 14.14 11.24 -24.87
N ILE A 438 15.02 10.46 -24.24
CA ILE A 438 16.20 9.88 -24.88
C ILE A 438 15.76 8.94 -26.00
N ALA A 439 14.80 8.04 -25.77
CA ALA A 439 14.31 7.15 -26.83
C ALA A 439 13.78 7.94 -28.04
N MET A 440 12.98 8.99 -27.79
CA MET A 440 12.46 9.87 -28.84
C MET A 440 13.58 10.63 -29.57
N GLY A 441 14.54 11.18 -28.83
CA GLY A 441 15.69 11.89 -29.40
C GLY A 441 16.56 10.97 -30.26
N VAL A 442 16.81 9.73 -29.81
CA VAL A 442 17.56 8.71 -30.56
C VAL A 442 16.81 8.37 -31.84
N ALA A 443 15.49 8.17 -31.79
CA ALA A 443 14.69 7.89 -32.97
C ALA A 443 14.79 9.04 -33.99
N ILE A 444 14.57 10.29 -33.57
CA ILE A 444 14.67 11.46 -34.46
C ILE A 444 16.07 11.57 -35.05
N HIS A 445 17.12 11.43 -34.23
CA HIS A 445 18.50 11.55 -34.64
C HIS A 445 18.94 10.45 -35.61
N ALA A 446 18.73 9.18 -35.23
CA ALA A 446 19.17 8.02 -35.98
C ALA A 446 18.37 7.82 -37.27
N ILE A 447 17.05 7.98 -37.23
CA ILE A 447 16.20 7.86 -38.42
C ILE A 447 16.59 8.95 -39.43
N SER A 448 16.70 10.21 -38.99
CA SER A 448 17.10 11.30 -39.90
C SER A 448 18.45 11.05 -40.57
N HIS A 449 19.43 10.51 -39.82
CA HIS A 449 20.74 10.17 -40.37
C HIS A 449 20.68 8.98 -41.36
N LEU A 450 20.05 7.87 -40.96
CA LEU A 450 20.04 6.63 -41.75
C LEU A 450 19.11 6.70 -42.96
N THR A 451 17.91 7.25 -42.81
CA THR A 451 16.88 7.17 -43.87
C THR A 451 16.85 8.38 -44.79
N CYS A 452 17.47 9.50 -44.41
CA CYS A 452 17.38 10.73 -45.18
C CYS A 452 18.74 11.36 -45.51
N ASP A 453 19.58 11.61 -44.51
CA ASP A 453 20.87 12.28 -44.72
C ASP A 453 21.82 11.48 -45.59
N PHE A 454 22.07 10.21 -45.24
CA PHE A 454 22.97 9.35 -46.00
C PHE A 454 22.49 9.12 -47.45
N PRO A 455 21.20 8.79 -47.71
CA PRO A 455 20.70 8.72 -49.09
C PRO A 455 20.86 10.03 -49.85
N ARG A 456 20.58 11.19 -49.24
CA ARG A 456 20.72 12.49 -49.91
C ARG A 456 22.16 12.84 -50.27
N LEU A 457 23.12 12.47 -49.42
CA LEU A 457 24.55 12.68 -49.71
C LEU A 457 25.03 11.85 -50.91
N ILE A 458 24.50 10.63 -51.09
CA ILE A 458 24.88 9.73 -52.19
C ILE A 458 24.29 10.21 -53.51
N HIS A 459 23.04 10.70 -53.49
CA HIS A 459 22.32 11.13 -54.70
C HIS A 459 22.48 12.63 -55.02
N ALA A 460 23.31 13.36 -54.28
CA ALA A 460 23.53 14.77 -54.53
C ALA A 460 24.29 14.99 -55.85
N ASP A 461 23.89 16.02 -56.61
CA ASP A 461 24.64 16.44 -57.79
C ASP A 461 26.08 16.83 -57.39
N PRO A 462 27.12 16.52 -58.20
CA PRO A 462 28.52 16.82 -57.86
C PRO A 462 28.77 18.29 -57.49
N ILE A 463 28.05 19.22 -58.14
CA ILE A 463 28.11 20.66 -57.87
C ILE A 463 27.52 20.97 -56.49
N LYS A 464 26.37 20.39 -56.14
CA LYS A 464 25.74 20.55 -54.82
C LYS A 464 26.57 19.88 -53.72
N TYR A 465 27.26 18.78 -54.04
CA TYR A 465 28.11 18.06 -53.09
C TYR A 465 29.45 18.78 -52.80
N ALA A 466 29.93 19.66 -53.68
CA ALA A 466 31.23 20.31 -53.55
C ALA A 466 31.54 20.90 -52.15
N PRO A 467 30.60 21.58 -51.44
CA PRO A 467 30.82 22.07 -50.08
C PRO A 467 31.02 20.97 -49.03
N MET A 468 30.59 19.74 -49.29
CA MET A 468 30.67 18.58 -48.39
C MET A 468 32.02 17.84 -48.46
N ILE A 469 32.83 18.11 -49.49
CA ILE A 469 34.14 17.46 -49.67
C ILE A 469 35.06 17.69 -48.46
N GLN A 470 35.00 18.88 -47.85
CA GLN A 470 35.79 19.20 -46.66
C GLN A 470 35.46 18.34 -45.43
N TYR A 471 34.29 17.70 -45.39
CA TYR A 471 33.80 16.89 -44.28
C TYR A 471 33.86 15.38 -44.57
N PHE A 472 33.55 14.98 -45.81
CA PHE A 472 33.36 13.59 -46.19
C PHE A 472 34.31 13.10 -47.28
N GLY A 473 35.18 13.96 -47.82
CA GLY A 473 36.06 13.63 -48.95
C GLY A 473 35.30 13.54 -50.27
N TYR A 474 35.82 12.76 -51.23
CA TYR A 474 35.14 12.50 -52.49
C TYR A 474 33.80 11.78 -52.27
N GLN A 475 32.81 12.10 -53.10
CA GLN A 475 31.45 11.59 -52.95
C GLN A 475 31.41 10.06 -52.95
N PRO A 476 31.02 9.42 -51.83
CA PRO A 476 30.96 7.97 -51.75
C PRO A 476 29.76 7.43 -52.52
N LYS A 477 29.99 6.38 -53.31
CA LYS A 477 28.95 5.73 -54.14
C LYS A 477 28.09 4.71 -53.39
N SER A 478 28.49 4.35 -52.16
CA SER A 478 27.83 3.29 -51.39
C SER A 478 27.36 3.78 -50.03
N TYR A 479 26.12 3.45 -49.68
CA TYR A 479 25.52 3.72 -48.37
C TYR A 479 26.32 3.12 -47.21
N TRP A 480 26.92 1.96 -47.45
CA TRP A 480 27.74 1.26 -46.45
C TRP A 480 28.98 2.04 -46.04
N HIS A 481 29.45 2.99 -46.84
CA HIS A 481 30.55 3.87 -46.46
C HIS A 481 30.20 4.69 -45.21
N PHE A 482 28.99 5.25 -45.14
CA PHE A 482 28.53 6.01 -43.98
C PHE A 482 28.18 5.12 -42.80
N VAL A 483 27.60 3.95 -43.03
CA VAL A 483 27.27 3.00 -41.94
C VAL A 483 28.53 2.43 -41.28
N LYS A 484 29.56 2.11 -42.07
CA LYS A 484 30.85 1.57 -41.57
C LYS A 484 31.78 2.64 -41.01
N SER A 485 31.41 3.92 -41.08
CA SER A 485 32.15 4.99 -40.44
C SER A 485 32.10 4.87 -38.90
N PHE A 486 33.01 5.55 -38.22
CA PHE A 486 33.11 5.51 -36.75
C PHE A 486 31.78 5.90 -36.08
N GLU A 487 31.08 6.90 -36.58
CA GLU A 487 29.85 7.40 -35.96
C GLU A 487 28.62 6.56 -36.35
N GLY A 488 28.67 5.87 -37.50
CA GLY A 488 27.65 4.89 -37.91
C GLY A 488 27.71 3.63 -37.04
N ILE A 489 28.91 3.03 -36.91
CA ILE A 489 29.12 1.82 -36.09
C ILE A 489 28.83 2.12 -34.61
N SER A 490 29.41 3.20 -34.05
CA SER A 490 29.15 3.56 -32.65
C SER A 490 27.67 3.87 -32.40
N GLY A 491 27.01 4.57 -33.33
CA GLY A 491 25.57 4.86 -33.26
C GLY A 491 24.71 3.60 -33.22
N ILE A 492 24.95 2.65 -34.13
CA ILE A 492 24.19 1.40 -34.20
C ILE A 492 24.41 0.54 -32.95
N ILE A 493 25.66 0.40 -32.49
CA ILE A 493 25.96 -0.36 -31.27
C ILE A 493 25.24 0.28 -30.07
N MET A 494 25.28 1.60 -29.93
CA MET A 494 24.55 2.30 -28.87
C MET A 494 23.04 2.03 -28.94
N ILE A 495 22.41 2.09 -30.13
CA ILE A 495 20.99 1.82 -30.30
C ILE A 495 20.63 0.40 -29.86
N VAL A 496 21.42 -0.61 -30.25
CA VAL A 496 21.20 -2.02 -29.86
C VAL A 496 21.30 -2.20 -28.35
N LEU A 497 22.36 -1.67 -27.73
CA LEU A 497 22.55 -1.77 -26.27
C LEU A 497 21.46 -1.05 -25.50
N MET A 498 21.05 0.14 -25.95
CA MET A 498 19.97 0.91 -25.34
C MET A 498 18.61 0.23 -25.52
N ALA A 499 18.34 -0.40 -26.66
CA ALA A 499 17.12 -1.17 -26.88
C ALA A 499 17.03 -2.36 -25.90
N ILE A 500 18.12 -3.08 -25.69
CA ILE A 500 18.20 -4.16 -24.68
C ILE A 500 17.96 -3.59 -23.28
N ALA A 501 18.65 -2.52 -22.90
CA ALA A 501 18.52 -1.93 -21.57
C ALA A 501 17.10 -1.38 -21.31
N PHE A 502 16.47 -0.72 -22.29
CA PHE A 502 15.14 -0.11 -22.13
C PHE A 502 14.03 -1.16 -22.10
N THR A 503 14.13 -2.22 -22.91
CA THR A 503 13.16 -3.32 -22.90
C THR A 503 13.18 -4.06 -21.57
N LEU A 504 14.36 -4.42 -21.06
CA LEU A 504 14.52 -5.13 -19.78
C LEU A 504 14.24 -4.23 -18.56
N ALA A 505 14.41 -2.91 -18.68
CA ALA A 505 14.01 -1.95 -17.64
C ALA A 505 12.49 -1.72 -17.57
N SER A 506 11.73 -2.15 -18.58
CA SER A 506 10.27 -1.98 -18.59
C SER A 506 9.61 -2.72 -17.42
N PRO A 507 8.49 -2.21 -16.86
CA PRO A 507 7.81 -2.85 -15.74
C PRO A 507 7.34 -4.28 -16.02
N TRP A 508 7.12 -4.62 -17.29
CA TRP A 508 6.62 -5.91 -17.73
C TRP A 508 7.70 -7.00 -17.59
N PHE A 509 8.92 -6.72 -18.04
CA PHE A 509 10.07 -7.62 -17.94
C PHE A 509 10.68 -7.63 -16.54
N ARG A 510 10.89 -6.44 -15.94
CA ARG A 510 11.52 -6.31 -14.62
C ARG A 510 10.71 -6.95 -13.50
N ARG A 511 9.38 -6.93 -13.57
CA ARG A 511 8.48 -7.56 -12.58
C ARG A 511 8.04 -8.97 -12.99
N SER A 512 8.67 -9.55 -14.02
CA SER A 512 8.36 -10.90 -14.53
C SER A 512 6.88 -11.13 -14.78
N ARG A 513 6.17 -10.13 -15.32
CA ARG A 513 4.73 -10.26 -15.67
C ARG A 513 4.50 -10.97 -17.00
N ILE A 514 5.55 -11.17 -17.78
CA ILE A 514 5.51 -11.90 -19.05
C ILE A 514 6.00 -13.32 -18.78
N ASN A 515 5.15 -14.30 -19.06
CA ASN A 515 5.54 -15.71 -19.02
C ASN A 515 6.27 -16.07 -20.32
N LEU A 516 7.61 -15.98 -20.29
CA LEU A 516 8.46 -16.41 -21.40
C LEU A 516 8.78 -17.91 -21.30
N PRO A 517 9.03 -18.60 -22.42
CA PRO A 517 9.44 -20.01 -22.44
C PRO A 517 10.77 -20.22 -21.71
N LYS A 518 11.01 -21.47 -21.26
CA LYS A 518 12.12 -21.86 -20.35
C LYS A 518 13.52 -21.31 -20.69
N PRO A 519 13.99 -21.19 -21.95
CA PRO A 519 15.31 -20.58 -22.21
C PRO A 519 15.35 -19.07 -21.94
N LEU A 520 14.24 -18.36 -22.16
CA LEU A 520 14.16 -16.90 -22.04
C LEU A 520 13.69 -16.42 -20.66
N LYS A 521 13.28 -17.34 -19.77
CA LYS A 521 12.85 -16.99 -18.41
C LYS A 521 13.96 -16.30 -17.60
N LYS A 522 15.23 -16.63 -17.85
CA LYS A 522 16.41 -15.98 -17.23
C LYS A 522 16.57 -14.50 -17.64
N LEU A 523 15.94 -14.06 -18.72
CA LEU A 523 15.94 -12.66 -19.18
C LEU A 523 14.82 -11.82 -18.54
N THR A 524 14.11 -12.36 -17.55
CA THR A 524 13.07 -11.64 -16.80
C THR A 524 13.48 -11.50 -15.34
N GLY A 525 12.98 -10.46 -14.68
CA GLY A 525 13.24 -10.20 -13.27
C GLY A 525 14.27 -9.11 -12.99
N PHE A 526 14.52 -8.88 -11.71
CA PHE A 526 15.34 -7.76 -11.25
C PHE A 526 16.82 -7.90 -11.64
N ASN A 527 17.39 -9.11 -11.58
CA ASN A 527 18.79 -9.35 -11.93
C ASN A 527 19.04 -9.07 -13.43
N ALA A 528 18.16 -9.54 -14.32
CA ALA A 528 18.24 -9.25 -15.74
C ALA A 528 18.18 -7.73 -16.03
N PHE A 529 17.28 -7.02 -15.35
CA PHE A 529 17.24 -5.56 -15.38
C PHE A 529 18.56 -4.96 -14.90
N TRP A 530 19.09 -5.38 -13.75
CA TRP A 530 20.29 -4.80 -13.15
C TRP A 530 21.52 -4.93 -14.05
N TYR A 531 21.80 -6.14 -14.55
CA TYR A 531 22.94 -6.38 -15.44
C TYR A 531 22.81 -5.65 -16.77
N SER A 532 21.64 -5.74 -17.42
CA SER A 532 21.42 -5.03 -18.69
C SER A 532 21.45 -3.51 -18.54
N HIS A 533 21.03 -2.97 -17.40
CA HIS A 533 21.09 -1.53 -17.17
C HIS A 533 22.54 -1.04 -17.10
N HIS A 534 23.48 -1.83 -16.56
CA HIS A 534 24.91 -1.50 -16.51
C HIS A 534 25.59 -1.38 -17.89
N LEU A 535 24.93 -1.84 -18.97
CA LEU A 535 25.37 -1.56 -20.34
C LEU A 535 25.49 -0.05 -20.62
N PHE A 536 24.89 0.81 -19.78
CA PHE A 536 25.10 2.26 -19.85
C PHE A 536 26.59 2.63 -19.84
N VAL A 537 27.47 1.91 -19.13
CA VAL A 537 28.91 2.21 -19.10
C VAL A 537 29.52 2.14 -20.51
N ILE A 538 29.15 1.11 -21.27
CA ILE A 538 29.58 0.94 -22.67
C ILE A 538 28.95 2.03 -23.54
N VAL A 539 27.66 2.31 -23.36
CA VAL A 539 26.94 3.35 -24.12
C VAL A 539 27.56 4.73 -23.91
N TYR A 540 27.93 5.12 -22.69
CA TYR A 540 28.59 6.42 -22.43
C TYR A 540 29.99 6.47 -23.04
N THR A 541 30.74 5.37 -23.00
CA THR A 541 32.06 5.28 -23.66
C THR A 541 31.92 5.49 -25.16
N LEU A 542 30.96 4.80 -25.79
CA LEU A 542 30.64 4.98 -27.20
C LEU A 542 30.10 6.37 -27.53
N LEU A 543 29.32 6.99 -26.63
CA LEU A 543 28.79 8.35 -26.81
C LEU A 543 29.92 9.38 -26.83
N ILE A 544 30.94 9.21 -26.00
CA ILE A 544 32.13 10.07 -26.00
C ILE A 544 32.88 9.90 -27.32
N ILE A 545 33.14 8.67 -27.77
CA ILE A 545 33.80 8.38 -29.04
C ILE A 545 33.01 8.98 -30.22
N HIS A 546 31.70 8.75 -30.25
CA HIS A 546 30.76 9.28 -31.23
C HIS A 546 30.78 10.82 -31.25
N GLY A 547 30.85 11.46 -30.07
CA GLY A 547 30.95 12.91 -29.92
C GLY A 547 32.32 13.51 -30.30
N ILE A 548 33.40 12.75 -30.22
CA ILE A 548 34.75 13.18 -30.61
C ILE A 548 34.95 13.06 -32.13
N LYS A 549 34.41 12.01 -32.75
CA LYS A 549 34.69 11.70 -34.17
C LYS A 549 33.79 12.38 -35.20
N LEU A 550 32.80 13.18 -34.77
CA LEU A 550 31.81 13.89 -35.61
C LEU A 550 32.28 14.38 -37.00
N TYR A 551 31.57 13.92 -38.05
CA TYR A 551 31.77 14.32 -39.45
C TYR A 551 31.66 15.82 -39.75
N LEU A 552 30.67 16.51 -39.15
CA LEU A 552 30.34 17.90 -39.52
C LEU A 552 31.03 18.94 -38.62
N SER A 553 31.90 18.50 -37.70
CA SER A 553 32.60 19.40 -36.79
C SER A 553 33.92 18.82 -36.31
N HIS A 554 35.02 19.22 -36.96
CA HIS A 554 36.35 18.71 -36.62
C HIS A 554 37.04 19.48 -35.48
N LYS A 555 36.79 20.78 -35.35
CA LYS A 555 37.43 21.63 -34.32
C LYS A 555 36.95 21.26 -32.91
N TRP A 556 37.87 20.95 -32.00
CA TRP A 556 37.58 20.38 -30.68
C TRP A 556 36.64 21.25 -29.81
N TYR A 557 36.85 22.58 -29.80
CA TYR A 557 36.04 23.52 -29.03
C TYR A 557 34.61 23.71 -29.57
N LYS A 558 34.33 23.28 -30.81
CA LYS A 558 32.98 23.26 -31.38
C LYS A 558 32.21 21.96 -31.07
N LYS A 559 32.89 20.94 -30.54
CA LYS A 559 32.29 19.66 -30.16
C LYS A 559 31.68 19.79 -28.77
N THR A 560 30.38 20.07 -28.69
CA THR A 560 29.72 20.36 -27.41
C THR A 560 29.49 19.13 -26.52
N THR A 561 29.60 17.90 -27.04
CA THR A 561 29.26 16.67 -26.29
C THR A 561 30.01 16.54 -24.96
N TRP A 562 31.32 16.77 -24.93
CA TRP A 562 32.11 16.67 -23.70
C TRP A 562 31.72 17.74 -22.67
N MET A 563 31.29 18.92 -23.14
CA MET A 563 30.88 20.04 -22.26
C MET A 563 29.61 19.68 -21.47
N TYR A 564 28.64 19.01 -22.11
CA TYR A 564 27.44 18.51 -21.44
C TYR A 564 27.75 17.38 -20.46
N LEU A 565 28.65 16.47 -20.83
CA LEU A 565 28.88 15.23 -20.06
C LEU A 565 29.89 15.39 -18.91
N ALA A 566 30.83 16.33 -18.99
CA ALA A 566 31.93 16.44 -18.03
C ALA A 566 31.44 16.55 -16.59
N VAL A 567 30.59 17.52 -16.27
CA VAL A 567 30.13 17.76 -14.89
C VAL A 567 29.28 16.59 -14.37
N PRO A 568 28.22 16.12 -15.06
CA PRO A 568 27.39 15.03 -14.52
C PRO A 568 28.12 13.69 -14.40
N VAL A 569 29.02 13.37 -15.33
CA VAL A 569 29.83 12.14 -15.25
C VAL A 569 30.81 12.22 -14.08
N LEU A 570 31.49 13.35 -13.89
CA LEU A 570 32.38 13.55 -12.74
C LEU A 570 31.62 13.48 -11.41
N LEU A 571 30.44 14.11 -11.33
CA LEU A 571 29.57 14.01 -10.14
C LEU A 571 29.12 12.57 -9.87
N TYR A 572 28.72 11.84 -10.91
CA TYR A 572 28.31 10.44 -10.79
C TYR A 572 29.47 9.55 -10.33
N VAL A 573 30.64 9.67 -10.96
CA VAL A 573 31.85 8.92 -10.59
C VAL A 573 32.28 9.29 -9.17
N GLY A 574 32.28 10.57 -8.82
CA GLY A 574 32.56 11.06 -7.47
C GLY A 574 31.61 10.46 -6.43
N GLU A 575 30.31 10.40 -6.71
CA GLU A 575 29.34 9.75 -5.82
C GLU A 575 29.61 8.24 -5.68
N ARG A 576 29.94 7.54 -6.78
CA ARG A 576 30.29 6.12 -6.73
C ARG A 576 31.56 5.86 -5.93
N LEU A 577 32.56 6.73 -6.04
CA LEU A 577 33.79 6.68 -5.25
C LEU A 577 33.51 6.95 -3.77
N ILE A 578 32.75 8.00 -3.43
CA ILE A 578 32.35 8.29 -2.04
C ILE A 578 31.62 7.09 -1.43
N ARG A 579 30.72 6.46 -2.19
CA ARG A 579 30.03 5.24 -1.74
C ARG A 579 31.02 4.12 -1.49
N ALA A 580 31.95 3.85 -2.41
CA ALA A 580 32.97 2.83 -2.22
C ALA A 580 33.81 3.10 -0.96
N PHE A 581 34.27 4.34 -0.74
CA PHE A 581 35.02 4.69 0.46
C PHE A 581 34.20 4.57 1.75
N ARG A 582 32.91 4.93 1.73
CA ARG A 582 32.01 4.81 2.89
C ARG A 582 31.65 3.35 3.21
N SER A 583 31.41 2.53 2.19
CA SER A 583 30.96 1.14 2.36
C SER A 583 32.11 0.16 2.65
N SER A 584 33.37 0.54 2.43
CA SER A 584 34.48 -0.40 2.28
C SER A 584 35.38 -0.63 3.50
N ILE A 585 35.11 -0.12 4.70
CA ILE A 585 36.18 -0.14 5.73
C ILE A 585 35.90 -0.99 6.97
N LYS A 586 34.66 -1.15 7.46
CA LYS A 586 34.41 -1.99 8.65
C LYS A 586 33.07 -2.75 8.60
N PRO A 587 33.08 -4.09 8.75
CA PRO A 587 31.85 -4.84 8.99
C PRO A 587 31.21 -4.39 10.30
N VAL A 588 29.88 -4.32 10.32
CA VAL A 588 29.14 -4.04 11.55
C VAL A 588 29.04 -5.30 12.39
N GLN A 589 29.13 -5.15 13.71
CA GLN A 589 28.95 -6.27 14.62
C GLN A 589 27.47 -6.56 14.75
N ILE A 590 27.10 -7.84 14.61
CA ILE A 590 25.73 -8.29 14.86
C ILE A 590 25.53 -8.41 16.37
N LEU A 591 24.59 -7.64 16.90
CA LEU A 591 24.27 -7.61 18.33
C LEU A 591 23.19 -8.64 18.68
N LYS A 592 22.17 -8.76 17.83
CA LYS A 592 21.04 -9.66 18.05
C LYS A 592 20.38 -10.02 16.72
N VAL A 593 19.94 -11.27 16.61
CA VAL A 593 19.18 -11.78 15.48
C VAL A 593 17.88 -12.36 16.02
N ALA A 594 16.76 -12.08 15.38
CA ALA A 594 15.50 -12.70 15.72
C ALA A 594 14.80 -13.21 14.46
N VAL A 595 14.39 -14.48 14.48
CA VAL A 595 13.62 -15.07 13.38
C VAL A 595 12.17 -15.17 13.84
N TYR A 596 11.30 -14.40 13.21
CA TYR A 596 9.87 -14.33 13.54
C TYR A 596 9.04 -15.31 12.70
N PRO A 597 7.91 -15.79 13.25
CA PRO A 597 6.85 -16.41 12.46
C PRO A 597 6.39 -15.47 11.34
N GLY A 598 6.03 -16.02 10.16
CA GLY A 598 5.71 -15.20 8.98
C GLY A 598 6.92 -14.83 8.12
N ASN A 599 8.04 -15.56 8.27
CA ASN A 599 9.19 -15.46 7.37
C ASN A 599 9.86 -14.07 7.41
N VAL A 600 10.05 -13.53 8.61
CA VAL A 600 10.74 -12.25 8.84
C VAL A 600 11.98 -12.45 9.72
N LEU A 601 13.09 -11.86 9.30
CA LEU A 601 14.36 -11.81 10.01
C LEU A 601 14.60 -10.39 10.53
N ALA A 602 14.76 -10.21 11.83
CA ALA A 602 15.22 -8.95 12.40
C ALA A 602 16.72 -9.03 12.73
N LEU A 603 17.47 -8.05 12.22
CA LEU A 603 18.90 -7.92 12.46
C LEU A 603 19.13 -6.64 13.28
N HIS A 604 19.75 -6.80 14.44
CA HIS A 604 20.24 -5.70 15.27
C HIS A 604 21.76 -5.69 15.17
N MET A 605 22.32 -4.53 14.86
CA MET A 605 23.74 -4.36 14.58
C MET A 605 24.29 -3.12 15.29
N SER A 606 25.59 -3.10 15.53
CA SER A 606 26.29 -1.97 16.13
C SER A 606 26.17 -0.72 15.25
N LYS A 607 25.88 0.44 15.86
CA LYS A 607 25.85 1.73 15.16
C LYS A 607 27.29 2.24 14.92
N PRO A 608 27.74 2.41 13.66
CA PRO A 608 29.09 2.91 13.41
C PRO A 608 29.30 4.33 13.96
N GLN A 609 30.53 4.64 14.38
CA GLN A 609 30.87 5.97 14.86
C GLN A 609 30.60 7.04 13.78
N GLY A 610 29.83 8.07 14.14
CA GLY A 610 29.44 9.13 13.21
C GLY A 610 28.24 8.81 12.31
N PHE A 611 27.64 7.61 12.40
CA PHE A 611 26.44 7.25 11.65
C PHE A 611 25.21 7.98 12.21
N LYS A 612 24.88 9.14 11.61
CA LYS A 612 23.72 9.97 11.97
C LYS A 612 22.63 9.83 10.93
N TYR A 613 21.42 9.48 11.35
CA TYR A 613 20.25 9.29 10.50
C TYR A 613 18.98 9.91 11.11
N LYS A 614 17.91 9.97 10.33
CA LYS A 614 16.56 10.40 10.74
C LYS A 614 15.58 9.23 10.60
N SER A 615 14.53 9.19 11.42
CA SER A 615 13.48 8.18 11.29
C SER A 615 12.84 8.19 9.92
N GLY A 616 12.45 7.01 9.44
CA GLY A 616 11.92 6.80 8.10
C GLY A 616 12.97 6.69 6.99
N GLN A 617 14.26 6.94 7.27
CA GLN A 617 15.35 6.65 6.32
C GLN A 617 15.60 5.14 6.17
N TYR A 618 16.29 4.77 5.09
CA TYR A 618 16.68 3.39 4.79
C TYR A 618 18.19 3.28 4.58
N MET A 619 18.72 2.07 4.61
CA MET A 619 20.11 1.77 4.30
C MET A 619 20.21 0.54 3.38
N PHE A 620 21.34 0.40 2.68
CA PHE A 620 21.66 -0.81 1.96
C PHE A 620 22.44 -1.76 2.87
N VAL A 621 22.09 -3.03 2.80
CA VAL A 621 22.75 -4.12 3.53
C VAL A 621 23.34 -5.09 2.52
N ASN A 622 24.58 -5.47 2.75
CA ASN A 622 25.27 -6.54 2.04
C ASN A 622 25.69 -7.61 3.07
N CYS A 623 25.56 -8.87 2.70
CA CYS A 623 26.02 -10.00 3.49
C CYS A 623 26.93 -10.85 2.61
N SER A 624 28.23 -10.88 2.91
CA SER A 624 29.22 -11.56 2.06
C SER A 624 29.02 -13.07 1.99
N ALA A 625 28.36 -13.66 3.00
CA ALA A 625 28.02 -15.09 3.04
C ALA A 625 26.92 -15.45 2.03
N VAL A 626 26.09 -14.49 1.62
CA VAL A 626 25.04 -14.70 0.60
C VAL A 626 25.55 -14.30 -0.78
N SER A 627 26.02 -13.05 -0.91
CA SER A 627 26.59 -12.54 -2.15
C SER A 627 27.51 -11.34 -1.85
N PRO A 628 28.78 -11.37 -2.30
CA PRO A 628 29.73 -10.30 -2.02
C PRO A 628 29.44 -8.99 -2.78
N PHE A 629 28.61 -9.03 -3.83
CA PHE A 629 28.37 -7.87 -4.71
C PHE A 629 26.97 -7.28 -4.60
N GLU A 630 26.01 -8.01 -4.03
CA GLU A 630 24.62 -7.57 -3.97
C GLU A 630 24.32 -6.71 -2.75
N TRP A 631 23.71 -5.55 -2.99
CA TRP A 631 23.29 -4.61 -1.95
C TRP A 631 21.78 -4.45 -2.01
N HIS A 632 21.10 -4.70 -0.89
CA HIS A 632 19.63 -4.66 -0.80
C HIS A 632 19.17 -3.56 0.17
N PRO A 633 18.16 -2.73 -0.21
CA PRO A 633 17.69 -1.64 0.63
C PRO A 633 16.69 -2.11 1.69
N PHE A 634 16.88 -1.66 2.93
CA PHE A 634 15.96 -1.91 4.04
C PHE A 634 15.74 -0.64 4.88
N SER A 635 14.49 -0.39 5.25
CA SER A 635 14.11 0.70 6.17
C SER A 635 14.75 0.47 7.54
N ILE A 636 15.32 1.53 8.11
CA ILE A 636 15.89 1.50 9.46
C ILE A 636 14.72 1.48 10.44
N THR A 637 14.62 0.43 11.26
CA THR A 637 13.52 0.25 12.22
C THR A 637 13.83 0.85 13.60
N SER A 638 15.11 1.02 13.93
CA SER A 638 15.54 1.68 15.17
C SER A 638 15.32 3.20 15.12
N SER A 639 15.18 3.82 16.29
CA SER A 639 15.10 5.28 16.43
C SER A 639 16.49 5.91 16.34
N PRO A 640 16.66 7.12 15.76
CA PRO A 640 17.94 7.83 15.73
C PRO A 640 18.66 7.95 17.07
N GLY A 641 17.89 7.97 18.17
CA GLY A 641 18.39 8.01 19.54
C GLY A 641 18.91 6.67 20.06
N ASP A 642 18.60 5.54 19.41
CA ASP A 642 19.07 4.22 19.83
C ASP A 642 20.59 4.07 19.55
N ASP A 643 21.29 3.35 20.44
CA ASP A 643 22.73 3.03 20.31
C ASP A 643 23.02 1.88 19.32
N TYR A 644 21.96 1.25 18.81
CA TYR A 644 22.02 0.19 17.82
C TYR A 644 21.27 0.57 16.55
N LEU A 645 21.56 -0.13 15.47
CA LEU A 645 20.80 -0.09 14.24
C LEU A 645 19.98 -1.38 14.11
N SER A 646 18.73 -1.29 13.67
CA SER A 646 17.94 -2.48 13.36
C SER A 646 17.24 -2.39 12.01
N VAL A 647 17.06 -3.56 11.38
CA VAL A 647 16.28 -3.76 10.15
C VAL A 647 15.42 -5.01 10.30
N HIS A 648 14.21 -4.99 9.72
CA HIS A 648 13.31 -6.15 9.65
C HIS A 648 13.11 -6.54 8.19
N ILE A 649 13.50 -7.77 7.85
CA ILE A 649 13.64 -8.27 6.49
C ILE A 649 12.64 -9.41 6.29
N ARG A 650 11.65 -9.21 5.41
CA ARG A 650 10.74 -10.29 4.98
C ARG A 650 11.37 -11.11 3.88
N THR A 651 11.33 -12.44 3.98
CA THR A 651 11.84 -13.33 2.93
C THR A 651 10.86 -13.42 1.76
N LEU A 652 11.18 -12.73 0.66
CA LEU A 652 10.35 -12.65 -0.54
C LEU A 652 11.08 -13.08 -1.82
N GLY A 653 12.41 -13.16 -1.78
CA GLY A 653 13.26 -13.53 -2.92
C GLY A 653 14.42 -14.43 -2.52
N ASP A 654 15.21 -14.80 -3.53
CA ASP A 654 16.41 -15.64 -3.44
C ASP A 654 17.41 -15.11 -2.40
N TRP A 655 17.83 -13.85 -2.50
CA TRP A 655 18.80 -13.25 -1.58
C TRP A 655 18.27 -13.22 -0.14
N THR A 656 17.03 -12.78 0.07
CA THR A 656 16.43 -12.70 1.41
C THR A 656 16.20 -14.09 2.03
N GLY A 657 15.91 -15.11 1.21
CA GLY A 657 15.75 -16.49 1.66
C GLY A 657 17.08 -17.07 2.12
N GLN A 658 18.13 -16.92 1.31
CA GLN A 658 19.49 -17.33 1.68
C GLN A 658 20.00 -16.60 2.91
N LEU A 659 19.73 -15.30 3.04
CA LEU A 659 20.08 -14.53 4.23
C LEU A 659 19.46 -15.15 5.49
N LYS A 660 18.17 -15.49 5.43
CA LYS A 660 17.50 -16.16 6.55
C LYS A 660 18.17 -17.50 6.85
N THR A 661 18.44 -18.33 5.85
CA THR A 661 19.10 -19.64 6.03
C THR A 661 20.45 -19.48 6.73
N VAL A 662 21.32 -18.60 6.23
CA VAL A 662 22.64 -18.33 6.83
C VAL A 662 22.52 -17.91 8.29
N PHE A 663 21.61 -17.00 8.62
CA PHE A 663 21.42 -16.57 10.00
C PHE A 663 20.70 -17.61 10.87
N SER A 664 19.86 -18.48 10.30
CA SER A 664 19.22 -19.60 11.01
C SER A 664 20.19 -20.73 11.32
N GLU A 665 21.20 -20.97 10.49
CA GLU A 665 22.26 -21.97 10.76
C GLU A 665 23.21 -21.52 11.87
N VAL A 666 23.54 -20.22 11.92
CA VAL A 666 24.47 -19.66 12.91
C VAL A 666 23.82 -19.50 14.29
N CYS A 667 22.53 -19.20 14.34
CA CYS A 667 21.80 -18.99 15.58
C CYS A 667 21.08 -20.29 16.03
N GLN A 668 21.67 -21.03 16.98
CA GLN A 668 21.06 -22.22 17.59
C GLN A 668 19.83 -21.87 18.45
N PRO A 669 18.83 -22.77 18.60
CA PRO A 669 17.69 -22.57 19.48
C PRO A 669 18.13 -22.47 20.96
N PRO A 670 17.47 -21.63 21.79
CA PRO A 670 17.78 -21.55 23.21
C PRO A 670 17.51 -22.90 23.92
N PRO A 671 18.33 -23.29 24.91
CA PRO A 671 18.09 -24.49 25.69
C PRO A 671 16.81 -24.33 26.56
N ASN A 672 15.93 -25.32 26.46
CA ASN A 672 14.71 -25.63 27.22
C ASN A 672 13.98 -24.50 27.98
N GLY A 673 12.74 -24.23 27.54
CA GLY A 673 11.65 -23.87 28.46
C GLY A 673 11.24 -22.40 28.56
N LYS A 674 11.81 -21.46 27.79
CA LYS A 674 11.34 -20.06 27.76
C LYS A 674 10.99 -19.60 26.35
N SER A 675 9.67 -19.59 26.09
CA SER A 675 8.95 -19.01 24.94
C SER A 675 9.29 -19.53 23.53
N GLY A 676 8.25 -19.99 22.82
CA GLY A 676 8.29 -20.50 21.44
C GLY A 676 8.58 -19.48 20.33
N LEU A 677 9.55 -18.59 20.55
CA LEU A 677 10.17 -17.75 19.52
C LEU A 677 11.62 -18.20 19.40
N LEU A 678 12.11 -18.45 18.18
CA LEU A 678 13.55 -18.64 17.89
C LEU A 678 14.27 -17.30 18.09
N ARG A 679 14.31 -16.84 19.34
CA ARG A 679 15.03 -15.66 19.82
C ARG A 679 16.41 -16.16 20.22
N ALA A 680 17.20 -16.48 19.20
CA ALA A 680 18.59 -16.78 19.42
C ALA A 680 19.32 -15.45 19.66
N ASP A 681 19.55 -15.12 20.93
CA ASP A 681 20.59 -14.17 21.27
C ASP A 681 21.91 -14.85 20.84
N CYS A 682 22.34 -14.58 19.60
CA CYS A 682 23.54 -15.17 19.05
C CYS A 682 24.70 -14.81 20.00
N LEU A 683 25.24 -15.82 20.69
CA LEU A 683 26.41 -15.71 21.56
C LEU A 683 27.53 -15.02 20.78
N GLN A 684 28.25 -14.11 21.41
CA GLN A 684 29.44 -13.48 20.83
C GLN A 684 30.46 -14.57 20.45
N GLY A 685 30.41 -15.02 19.20
CA GLY A 685 31.30 -16.04 18.65
C GLY A 685 31.89 -15.57 17.33
N GLU A 686 33.15 -15.93 17.08
CA GLU A 686 33.98 -15.45 15.96
C GLU A 686 33.47 -15.81 14.54
N ASN A 687 32.34 -16.52 14.41
CA ASN A 687 31.81 -17.03 13.14
C ASN A 687 30.57 -16.29 12.60
N ASN A 688 30.23 -15.10 13.11
CA ASN A 688 29.10 -14.35 12.58
C ASN A 688 29.32 -13.90 11.11
N PRO A 689 28.29 -13.98 10.24
CA PRO A 689 28.40 -13.53 8.86
C PRO A 689 28.80 -12.05 8.79
N LYS A 690 29.74 -11.72 7.90
CA LYS A 690 30.16 -10.33 7.70
C LYS A 690 29.06 -9.55 7.00
N VAL A 691 28.49 -8.59 7.73
CA VAL A 691 27.49 -7.66 7.21
C VAL A 691 28.11 -6.28 7.01
N LEU A 692 27.90 -5.72 5.82
CA LEU A 692 28.30 -4.37 5.45
C LEU A 692 27.04 -3.51 5.29
N ILE A 693 27.13 -2.25 5.69
CA ILE A 693 26.04 -1.28 5.54
C ILE A 693 26.47 -0.05 4.75
N ASP A 694 25.55 0.49 3.97
CA ASP A 694 25.72 1.72 3.22
C ASP A 694 24.49 2.62 3.38
N GLY A 695 24.69 3.82 3.92
CA GLY A 695 23.60 4.75 4.22
C GLY A 695 24.01 5.83 5.22
N PRO A 696 23.05 6.59 5.77
CA PRO A 696 21.61 6.50 5.51
C PRO A 696 21.18 7.19 4.21
N TYR A 697 20.10 6.69 3.60
CA TYR A 697 19.50 7.26 2.39
C TYR A 697 18.16 7.93 2.69
N GLY A 698 17.87 9.00 1.96
CA GLY A 698 16.66 9.78 2.11
C GLY A 698 15.39 9.09 1.61
N ALA A 699 14.30 9.18 2.39
CA ALA A 699 12.95 8.73 2.02
C ALA A 699 11.91 9.81 2.37
N PRO A 700 10.71 9.82 1.76
CA PRO A 700 9.62 10.76 2.08
C PRO A 700 9.21 10.79 3.57
N ALA A 701 9.20 9.64 4.25
CA ALA A 701 8.71 9.47 5.61
C ALA A 701 9.50 10.27 6.66
N GLN A 702 10.75 10.65 6.35
CA GLN A 702 11.55 11.50 7.25
C GLN A 702 10.94 12.90 7.49
N ASP A 703 10.06 13.34 6.59
CA ASP A 703 9.49 14.69 6.61
C ASP A 703 8.32 14.80 7.61
N TYR A 704 7.99 13.73 8.33
CA TYR A 704 6.93 13.70 9.34
C TYR A 704 7.09 14.82 10.39
N LYS A 705 8.34 15.19 10.75
CA LYS A 705 8.63 16.28 11.70
C LYS A 705 8.12 17.66 11.25
N LYS A 706 7.82 17.84 9.95
CA LYS A 706 7.28 19.09 9.39
C LYS A 706 5.79 19.28 9.72
N TYR A 707 5.09 18.22 10.11
CA TYR A 707 3.65 18.19 10.32
C TYR A 707 3.29 18.13 11.81
N GLU A 708 2.27 18.88 12.20
CA GLU A 708 1.70 18.81 13.55
C GLU A 708 0.88 17.54 13.76
N VAL A 709 0.19 17.10 12.70
CA VAL A 709 -0.62 15.88 12.70
C VAL A 709 -0.12 14.95 11.61
N VAL A 710 0.12 13.70 11.95
CA VAL A 710 0.58 12.68 10.99
C VAL A 710 -0.35 11.48 10.96
N LEU A 711 -0.62 10.98 9.76
CA LEU A 711 -1.32 9.71 9.52
C LEU A 711 -0.31 8.73 8.92
N LEU A 712 0.14 7.77 9.73
CA LEU A 712 1.10 6.73 9.38
C LEU A 712 0.34 5.46 8.99
N VAL A 713 0.49 4.99 7.75
CA VAL A 713 -0.21 3.80 7.23
C VAL A 713 0.80 2.77 6.72
N GLY A 714 0.98 1.69 7.48
CA GLY A 714 1.86 0.58 7.12
C GLY A 714 1.07 -0.67 6.74
N LEU A 715 1.35 -1.27 5.58
CA LEU A 715 0.80 -2.59 5.22
C LEU A 715 1.85 -3.69 5.36
N GLY A 716 1.58 -4.70 6.19
CA GLY A 716 2.51 -5.81 6.45
C GLY A 716 3.88 -5.31 6.91
N ILE A 717 4.95 -5.74 6.22
CA ILE A 717 6.33 -5.28 6.49
C ILE A 717 6.53 -3.78 6.21
N GLY A 718 5.61 -3.15 5.49
CA GLY A 718 5.59 -1.71 5.25
C GLY A 718 5.42 -0.87 6.53
N ALA A 719 5.11 -1.47 7.68
CA ALA A 719 5.14 -0.75 8.96
C ALA A 719 6.54 -0.33 9.43
N THR A 720 7.60 -0.95 8.89
CA THR A 720 9.00 -0.72 9.31
C THR A 720 9.44 0.75 9.43
N PRO A 721 9.27 1.64 8.43
CA PRO A 721 9.63 3.04 8.59
C PRO A 721 8.72 3.80 9.57
N MET A 722 7.45 3.42 9.70
CA MET A 722 6.51 4.03 10.66
C MET A 722 6.89 3.69 12.09
N ILE A 723 7.36 2.48 12.35
CA ILE A 723 7.82 2.07 13.68
C ILE A 723 9.01 2.91 14.14
N SER A 724 9.97 3.18 13.25
CA SER A 724 11.09 4.09 13.55
C SER A 724 10.60 5.52 13.86
N ILE A 725 9.53 5.98 13.18
CA ILE A 725 8.90 7.28 13.45
C ILE A 725 8.21 7.28 14.82
N VAL A 726 7.41 6.25 15.12
CA VAL A 726 6.71 6.09 16.39
C VAL A 726 7.70 6.10 17.56
N LYS A 727 8.79 5.31 17.49
CA LYS A 727 9.85 5.32 18.52
C LYS A 727 10.51 6.71 18.67
N ASP A 728 10.78 7.42 17.58
CA ASP A 728 11.36 8.77 17.65
C ASP A 728 10.35 9.76 18.25
N ILE A 729 9.05 9.66 17.95
CA ILE A 729 8.01 10.47 18.61
C ILE A 729 8.03 10.19 20.13
N VAL A 730 8.01 8.93 20.56
CA VAL A 730 8.09 8.54 21.99
C VAL A 730 9.33 9.10 22.66
N ASN A 731 10.51 8.96 22.06
CA ASN A 731 11.75 9.47 22.64
C ASN A 731 11.75 11.00 22.78
N ASN A 732 11.19 11.73 21.80
CA ASN A 732 11.06 13.20 21.90
C ASN A 732 10.03 13.63 22.95
N MET A 733 9.00 12.81 23.20
CA MET A 733 8.04 13.08 24.29
C MET A 733 8.69 12.90 25.66
N LYS A 734 9.39 11.77 25.88
CA LYS A 734 10.14 11.52 27.13
C LYS A 734 11.10 12.67 27.46
N ALA A 735 11.86 13.12 26.47
CA ALA A 735 12.80 14.23 26.66
C ALA A 735 12.11 15.55 27.06
N LYS A 736 10.92 15.84 26.53
CA LYS A 736 10.14 17.02 26.93
C LYS A 736 9.58 16.90 28.34
N ASP A 737 9.06 15.73 28.70
CA ASP A 737 8.52 15.47 30.03
C ASP A 737 9.62 15.57 31.09
N GLU A 738 10.83 15.07 30.80
CA GLU A 738 12.02 15.22 31.66
C GLU A 738 12.44 16.69 31.82
N GLU A 739 12.42 17.47 30.74
CA GLU A 739 12.72 18.92 30.78
C GLU A 739 11.66 19.69 31.60
N GLU A 740 10.37 19.40 31.43
CA GLU A 740 9.27 20.01 32.19
C GLU A 740 9.38 19.67 33.70
N ASN A 741 9.61 18.41 34.04
CA ASN A 741 9.77 17.97 35.44
C ASN A 741 11.01 18.58 36.11
N ALA A 742 12.11 18.76 35.36
CA ALA A 742 13.33 19.40 35.87
C ALA A 742 13.14 20.91 36.17
N LEU A 743 12.26 21.58 35.43
CA LEU A 743 11.90 22.98 35.67
C LEU A 743 10.96 23.13 36.86
N GLU A 744 10.00 22.22 37.04
CA GLU A 744 9.06 22.22 38.17
C GLU A 744 9.74 21.87 39.51
N SER A 745 10.74 20.98 39.48
CA SER A 745 11.51 20.59 40.68
C SER A 745 12.53 21.66 41.13
N GLY A 746 12.74 22.71 40.35
CA GLY A 746 13.75 23.74 40.58
C GLY A 746 13.30 24.94 41.43
N ASN A 747 12.08 24.97 41.96
CA ASN A 747 11.54 26.15 42.65
C ASN A 747 11.07 25.86 44.09
N GLY A 748 12.03 25.52 44.96
CA GLY A 748 11.80 25.38 46.40
C GLY A 748 13.10 25.28 47.20
N GLY A 749 13.74 26.42 47.50
CA GLY A 749 14.87 26.48 48.45
C GLY A 749 15.72 27.73 48.29
N GLY A 750 15.56 28.69 49.21
CA GLY A 750 16.31 29.94 49.24
C GLY A 750 17.80 29.80 49.57
N HIS A 751 18.56 30.76 49.05
CA HIS A 751 19.86 31.28 49.48
C HIS A 751 20.99 30.31 49.90
N THR A 752 22.05 30.28 49.08
CA THR A 752 23.43 30.67 49.46
C THR A 752 24.28 30.81 48.17
N PRO A 753 25.08 31.87 47.99
CA PRO A 753 25.99 31.98 46.86
C PRO A 753 27.30 31.28 47.23
N SER A 754 27.52 30.05 46.74
CA SER A 754 28.86 29.45 46.77
C SER A 754 29.37 29.21 45.35
N THR A 755 30.55 29.75 45.15
CA THR A 755 31.31 29.91 43.93
C THR A 755 31.90 28.56 43.49
N SER A 756 31.51 28.06 42.32
CA SER A 756 32.37 27.16 41.52
C SER A 756 31.97 27.18 40.04
N PRO A 757 32.84 27.63 39.13
CA PRO A 757 32.50 27.81 37.73
C PRO A 757 33.10 26.73 36.83
N TYR A 758 32.79 25.44 36.99
CA TYR A 758 33.24 24.45 36.00
C TYR A 758 32.30 23.24 35.90
N ASN A 759 31.23 23.42 35.14
CA ASN A 759 30.71 22.34 34.30
C ASN A 759 30.17 22.95 33.01
N LYS A 760 31.01 22.91 31.97
CA LYS A 760 30.64 23.25 30.60
C LYS A 760 29.46 22.36 30.18
N ARG A 761 28.24 22.90 30.29
CA ARG A 761 27.09 22.46 29.51
C ARG A 761 27.55 22.31 28.06
N LYS A 762 27.39 21.12 27.47
CA LYS A 762 27.50 20.95 26.01
C LYS A 762 26.46 21.87 25.36
N PRO A 763 26.85 22.88 24.57
CA PRO A 763 25.89 23.66 23.80
C PRO A 763 25.51 22.82 22.58
N GLY A 764 24.41 22.06 22.69
CA GLY A 764 24.00 21.12 21.64
C GLY A 764 22.53 20.71 21.62
N SER A 765 21.76 20.97 22.69
CA SER A 765 20.29 20.88 22.62
C SER A 765 19.76 22.13 21.91
N GLN A 766 19.91 22.16 20.58
CA GLN A 766 19.00 22.97 19.78
C GLN A 766 17.61 22.42 20.05
N GLY A 767 16.75 23.22 20.71
CA GLY A 767 15.35 22.91 20.92
C GLY A 767 14.78 22.29 19.65
N THR A 768 14.45 21.00 19.72
CA THR A 768 14.10 20.25 18.54
C THR A 768 12.84 20.89 17.95
N ASN A 769 12.90 21.19 16.66
CA ASN A 769 11.79 21.75 15.87
C ASN A 769 10.70 20.67 15.66
N PHE A 770 10.38 19.92 16.72
CA PHE A 770 9.48 18.78 16.75
C PHE A 770 8.06 19.30 16.93
N LYS A 771 7.37 19.45 15.80
CA LYS A 771 6.01 20.01 15.72
C LYS A 771 4.90 18.97 15.93
N THR A 772 5.20 17.69 15.80
CA THR A 772 4.19 16.63 15.83
C THR A 772 3.53 16.54 17.21
N ARG A 773 2.24 16.83 17.25
CA ARG A 773 1.36 16.82 18.43
C ARG A 773 0.39 15.64 18.45
N ARG A 774 0.08 15.08 17.28
CA ARG A 774 -0.79 13.90 17.15
C ARG A 774 -0.31 13.00 16.02
N ALA A 775 -0.23 11.71 16.28
CA ALA A 775 0.12 10.68 15.32
C ALA A 775 -0.95 9.59 15.31
N TYR A 776 -1.53 9.33 14.15
CA TYR A 776 -2.43 8.20 13.92
C TYR A 776 -1.66 7.10 13.20
N PHE A 777 -1.43 5.97 13.86
CA PHE A 777 -0.70 4.86 13.27
C PHE A 777 -1.64 3.69 12.96
N TYR A 778 -1.86 3.43 11.67
CA TYR A 778 -2.62 2.31 11.16
C TYR A 778 -1.67 1.25 10.63
N TRP A 779 -1.61 0.11 11.33
CA TRP A 779 -0.89 -1.05 10.85
C TRP A 779 -1.88 -2.13 10.40
N VAL A 780 -1.83 -2.46 9.11
CA VAL A 780 -2.73 -3.44 8.51
C VAL A 780 -1.93 -4.65 8.05
N THR A 781 -2.24 -5.83 8.58
CA THR A 781 -1.59 -7.10 8.22
C THR A 781 -2.63 -8.19 7.98
N ARG A 782 -2.29 -9.17 7.14
CA ARG A 782 -3.11 -10.37 6.94
C ARG A 782 -2.71 -11.50 7.88
N GLU A 783 -1.46 -11.53 8.34
CA GLU A 783 -0.91 -12.63 9.12
C GLU A 783 -0.89 -12.23 10.60
N GLN A 784 -1.46 -13.07 11.47
CA GLN A 784 -1.47 -12.86 12.93
C GLN A 784 -0.04 -12.79 13.48
N GLY A 785 0.84 -13.69 13.02
CA GLY A 785 2.24 -13.73 13.44
C GLY A 785 3.03 -12.44 13.17
N SER A 786 2.53 -11.57 12.29
CA SER A 786 3.17 -10.28 12.01
C SER A 786 3.21 -9.36 13.22
N PHE A 787 2.21 -9.41 14.11
CA PHE A 787 2.14 -8.53 15.27
C PHE A 787 3.29 -8.77 16.27
N GLU A 788 3.87 -9.97 16.26
CA GLU A 788 5.00 -10.32 17.12
C GLU A 788 6.26 -9.51 16.78
N TRP A 789 6.41 -9.03 15.54
CA TRP A 789 7.60 -8.28 15.10
C TRP A 789 7.82 -7.01 15.92
N PHE A 790 6.73 -6.31 16.24
CA PHE A 790 6.77 -5.00 16.91
C PHE A 790 6.02 -5.01 18.25
N LYS A 791 5.70 -6.18 18.79
CA LYS A 791 4.98 -6.36 20.06
C LYS A 791 5.54 -5.51 21.20
N GLY A 792 6.85 -5.57 21.39
CA GLY A 792 7.54 -4.79 22.43
C GLY A 792 7.36 -3.28 22.27
N ILE A 793 7.39 -2.78 21.03
CA ILE A 793 7.23 -1.35 20.73
C ILE A 793 5.78 -0.91 20.94
N MET A 794 4.81 -1.74 20.55
CA MET A 794 3.39 -1.44 20.74
C MET A 794 3.03 -1.36 22.23
N ASN A 795 3.55 -2.28 23.04
CA ASN A 795 3.36 -2.25 24.49
C ASN A 795 4.06 -1.05 25.13
N GLU A 796 5.30 -0.76 24.71
CA GLU A 796 6.05 0.42 25.17
C GLU A 796 5.26 1.71 24.89
N VAL A 797 4.71 1.88 23.67
CA VAL A 797 3.90 3.05 23.32
C VAL A 797 2.65 3.13 24.19
N ALA A 798 1.94 2.02 24.38
CA ALA A 798 0.71 1.98 25.19
C ALA A 798 0.96 2.32 26.67
N GLU A 799 2.15 2.00 27.21
CA GLU A 799 2.51 2.28 28.60
C GLU A 799 3.03 3.71 28.82
N LEU A 800 3.68 4.31 27.81
CA LEU A 800 4.33 5.60 27.95
C LEU A 800 3.51 6.79 27.43
N ASP A 801 2.58 6.56 26.51
CA ASP A 801 1.82 7.63 25.87
C ASP A 801 0.63 8.12 26.73
N ASN A 802 0.95 8.66 27.92
CA ASN A 802 -0.05 9.19 28.85
C ASN A 802 -0.81 10.40 28.30
N ARG A 803 -0.20 11.14 27.37
CA ARG A 803 -0.78 12.33 26.71
C ARG A 803 -1.66 11.97 25.51
N GLY A 804 -1.70 10.69 25.11
CA GLY A 804 -2.44 10.21 23.94
C GLY A 804 -1.97 10.85 22.63
N VAL A 805 -0.67 11.10 22.49
CA VAL A 805 -0.10 11.67 21.26
C VAL A 805 -0.15 10.67 20.11
N ILE A 806 -0.01 9.37 20.39
CA ILE A 806 0.05 8.28 19.42
C ILE A 806 -1.20 7.40 19.54
N GLU A 807 -2.11 7.54 18.58
CA GLU A 807 -3.27 6.66 18.46
C GLU A 807 -2.93 5.49 17.54
N MET A 808 -2.79 4.29 18.11
CA MET A 808 -2.46 3.06 17.38
C MET A 808 -3.71 2.26 17.01
N HIS A 809 -3.78 1.83 15.76
CA HIS A 809 -4.82 0.96 15.22
C HIS A 809 -4.20 -0.22 14.47
N ASN A 810 -4.31 -1.40 15.07
CA ASN A 810 -3.92 -2.66 14.45
C ASN A 810 -5.12 -3.24 13.70
N TYR A 811 -4.93 -3.67 12.46
CA TYR A 811 -5.97 -4.31 11.65
C TYR A 811 -5.50 -5.67 11.15
N CYS A 812 -6.25 -6.72 11.47
CA CYS A 812 -6.02 -8.07 10.99
C CYS A 812 -7.02 -8.41 9.88
N THR A 813 -6.57 -8.36 8.62
CA THR A 813 -7.47 -8.53 7.46
C THR A 813 -7.77 -10.00 7.12
N SER A 814 -7.17 -10.97 7.83
CA SER A 814 -7.59 -12.38 7.70
C SER A 814 -8.86 -12.67 8.49
N VAL A 815 -9.15 -11.85 9.50
CA VAL A 815 -10.36 -11.97 10.32
C VAL A 815 -11.51 -11.29 9.60
N TYR A 816 -12.66 -11.96 9.55
CA TYR A 816 -13.87 -11.40 8.97
C TYR A 816 -14.39 -10.22 9.79
N GLU A 817 -15.27 -9.42 9.20
CA GLU A 817 -15.79 -8.20 9.83
C GLU A 817 -16.49 -8.49 11.17
N GLU A 818 -16.39 -7.54 12.11
CA GLU A 818 -17.10 -7.61 13.39
C GLU A 818 -18.61 -7.70 13.13
N GLY A 819 -19.22 -8.83 13.49
CA GLY A 819 -20.61 -9.15 13.17
C GLY A 819 -20.79 -10.28 12.14
N ASP A 820 -19.71 -10.88 11.64
CA ASP A 820 -19.73 -12.18 10.97
C ASP A 820 -19.74 -13.31 12.02
N ALA A 821 -20.57 -14.34 11.81
CA ALA A 821 -20.66 -15.50 12.71
C ALA A 821 -19.29 -16.18 12.92
N ARG A 822 -18.44 -16.19 11.88
CA ARG A 822 -17.08 -16.76 11.92
C ARG A 822 -16.14 -16.01 12.86
N SER A 823 -16.42 -14.74 13.16
CA SER A 823 -15.56 -13.88 13.99
C SER A 823 -16.22 -13.47 15.30
N ALA A 824 -17.47 -13.88 15.55
CA ALA A 824 -18.25 -13.48 16.72
C ALA A 824 -17.59 -13.94 18.04
N LEU A 825 -17.26 -15.23 18.16
CA LEU A 825 -16.56 -15.73 19.36
C LEU A 825 -15.17 -15.12 19.52
N ILE A 826 -14.45 -14.89 18.43
CA ILE A 826 -13.13 -14.25 18.49
C ILE A 826 -13.24 -12.80 18.97
N ALA A 827 -14.24 -12.04 18.51
CA ALA A 827 -14.50 -10.67 18.96
C ALA A 827 -14.91 -10.61 20.45
N MET A 828 -15.71 -11.59 20.89
CA MET A 828 -16.10 -11.74 22.29
C MET A 828 -14.89 -12.05 23.16
N LEU A 829 -14.14 -13.09 22.81
CA LEU A 829 -12.94 -13.52 23.49
C LEU A 829 -11.93 -12.38 23.59
N GLN A 830 -11.74 -11.63 22.50
CA GLN A 830 -10.89 -10.45 22.47
C GLN A 830 -11.36 -9.39 23.47
N SER A 831 -12.67 -9.15 23.56
CA SER A 831 -13.23 -8.13 24.46
C SER A 831 -13.13 -8.55 25.92
N LEU A 832 -13.39 -9.83 26.24
CA LEU A 832 -13.23 -10.41 27.57
C LEU A 832 -11.77 -10.37 28.04
N ASN A 833 -10.85 -10.92 27.26
CA ASN A 833 -9.44 -10.97 27.62
C ASN A 833 -8.82 -9.57 27.74
N HIS A 834 -9.24 -8.63 26.89
CA HIS A 834 -8.80 -7.24 26.99
C HIS A 834 -9.38 -6.53 28.22
N ALA A 835 -10.61 -6.85 28.63
CA ALA A 835 -11.19 -6.29 29.86
C ALA A 835 -10.49 -6.85 31.11
N LYS A 836 -10.19 -8.15 31.13
CA LYS A 836 -9.58 -8.84 32.28
C LYS A 836 -8.08 -8.57 32.40
N HIS A 837 -7.34 -8.68 31.30
CA HIS A 837 -5.87 -8.63 31.30
C HIS A 837 -5.29 -7.38 30.63
N GLY A 838 -6.12 -6.57 29.95
CA GLY A 838 -5.63 -5.41 29.19
C GLY A 838 -4.82 -5.80 27.95
N VAL A 839 -4.98 -7.03 27.45
CA VAL A 839 -4.22 -7.59 26.32
C VAL A 839 -5.17 -8.10 25.24
N ASP A 840 -4.84 -7.79 24.01
CA ASP A 840 -5.52 -8.21 22.80
C ASP A 840 -5.17 -9.67 22.44
N VAL A 841 -6.16 -10.54 22.23
CA VAL A 841 -5.93 -11.97 21.92
C VAL A 841 -5.33 -12.22 20.53
N VAL A 842 -5.56 -11.31 19.59
CA VAL A 842 -5.07 -11.47 18.22
C VAL A 842 -3.60 -11.07 18.12
N SER A 843 -3.24 -9.89 18.62
CA SER A 843 -1.88 -9.34 18.55
C SER A 843 -1.01 -9.68 19.77
N GLY A 844 -1.61 -10.08 20.89
CA GLY A 844 -0.93 -10.27 22.17
C GLY A 844 -0.42 -8.97 22.80
N THR A 845 -0.97 -7.80 22.40
CA THR A 845 -0.47 -6.48 22.81
C THR A 845 -1.51 -5.71 23.61
N ARG A 846 -1.11 -4.62 24.29
CA ARG A 846 -2.06 -3.71 24.96
C ARG A 846 -2.92 -2.89 23.99
N VAL A 847 -2.60 -2.92 22.69
CA VAL A 847 -3.36 -2.23 21.66
C VAL A 847 -4.40 -3.18 21.07
N LYS A 848 -5.68 -2.89 21.28
CA LYS A 848 -6.78 -3.68 20.71
C LYS A 848 -6.73 -3.69 19.18
N SER A 849 -6.82 -4.89 18.59
CA SER A 849 -6.88 -5.07 17.14
C SER A 849 -8.30 -4.92 16.60
N HIS A 850 -8.43 -4.40 15.39
CA HIS A 850 -9.67 -4.36 14.61
C HIS A 850 -9.66 -5.44 13.53
N PHE A 851 -10.84 -5.91 13.14
CA PHE A 851 -10.98 -6.92 12.09
C PHE A 851 -11.30 -6.30 10.74
N ALA A 852 -11.14 -7.10 9.67
CA ALA A 852 -11.31 -6.67 8.30
C ALA A 852 -10.42 -5.46 7.90
N LYS A 853 -10.79 -4.78 6.82
CA LYS A 853 -10.04 -3.64 6.27
C LYS A 853 -10.52 -2.33 6.90
N PRO A 854 -9.63 -1.36 7.17
CA PRO A 854 -10.04 -0.03 7.61
C PRO A 854 -10.93 0.65 6.57
N ASN A 855 -12.00 1.31 7.03
CA ASN A 855 -12.75 2.23 6.19
C ASN A 855 -11.99 3.56 6.09
N TRP A 856 -11.10 3.68 5.11
CA TRP A 856 -10.23 4.85 4.95
C TRP A 856 -11.01 6.16 4.83
N ARG A 857 -12.17 6.16 4.17
CA ARG A 857 -13.00 7.38 4.08
C ARG A 857 -13.43 7.87 5.46
N ASN A 858 -13.82 6.97 6.36
CA ASN A 858 -14.16 7.32 7.73
C ASN A 858 -12.94 7.79 8.52
N VAL A 859 -11.76 7.20 8.29
CA VAL A 859 -10.51 7.64 8.92
C VAL A 859 -10.18 9.09 8.53
N TYR A 860 -10.14 9.41 7.24
CA TYR A 860 -9.88 10.78 6.77
C TYR A 860 -10.91 11.77 7.30
N LYS A 861 -12.19 11.38 7.32
CA LYS A 861 -13.27 12.20 7.85
C LYS A 861 -13.10 12.50 9.34
N ARG A 862 -12.76 11.50 10.14
CA ARG A 862 -12.51 11.67 11.58
C ARG A 862 -11.32 12.59 11.83
N ILE A 863 -10.24 12.45 11.06
CA ILE A 863 -9.06 13.30 11.19
C ILE A 863 -9.37 14.74 10.77
N ALA A 864 -10.11 14.94 9.67
CA ALA A 864 -10.52 16.27 9.21
C ALA A 864 -11.43 16.97 10.22
N LEU A 865 -12.24 16.21 10.95
CA LEU A 865 -13.10 16.72 12.01
C LEU A 865 -12.33 17.14 13.27
N ASN A 866 -11.37 16.32 13.67
CA ASN A 866 -10.60 16.56 14.89
C ASN A 866 -9.54 17.65 14.70
N HIS A 867 -9.12 17.93 13.46
CA HIS A 867 -8.00 18.82 13.13
C HIS A 867 -8.38 19.81 12.04
N THR A 868 -9.34 20.70 12.33
CA THR A 868 -9.75 21.78 11.41
C THR A 868 -8.59 22.75 11.16
N ASP A 869 -8.51 23.30 9.94
CA ASP A 869 -7.48 24.29 9.52
C ASP A 869 -6.01 23.82 9.67
N SER A 870 -5.81 22.51 9.87
CA SER A 870 -4.51 21.91 10.07
C SER A 870 -3.99 21.24 8.80
N ARG A 871 -2.67 21.08 8.71
CA ARG A 871 -2.00 20.34 7.64
C ARG A 871 -1.54 18.98 8.15
N VAL A 872 -2.13 17.92 7.61
CA VAL A 872 -1.91 16.52 7.99
C VAL A 872 -0.96 15.86 6.99
N GLY A 873 0.15 15.31 7.48
CA GLY A 873 1.07 14.50 6.67
C GLY A 873 0.62 13.05 6.63
N VAL A 874 0.21 12.54 5.46
CA VAL A 874 -0.17 11.14 5.28
C VAL A 874 1.02 10.37 4.71
N PHE A 875 1.56 9.43 5.48
CA PHE A 875 2.71 8.61 5.09
C PHE A 875 2.28 7.17 4.88
N TYR A 876 2.44 6.67 3.65
CA TYR A 876 2.03 5.34 3.26
C TYR A 876 3.19 4.47 2.79
N CYS A 877 3.28 3.25 3.31
CA CYS A 877 4.25 2.24 2.90
C CYS A 877 3.56 0.87 2.83
N GLY A 878 3.55 0.26 1.65
CA GLY A 878 2.84 -0.98 1.41
C GLY A 878 2.49 -1.24 -0.05
N ALA A 879 1.62 -2.22 -0.28
CA ALA A 879 1.21 -2.67 -1.62
C ALA A 879 0.67 -1.53 -2.50
N PRO A 880 0.92 -1.50 -3.83
CA PRO A 880 0.49 -0.39 -4.69
C PRO A 880 -1.03 -0.19 -4.82
N ALA A 881 -1.84 -1.20 -4.55
CA ALA A 881 -3.29 -1.18 -4.77
C ALA A 881 -3.98 -0.03 -4.00
N LEU A 882 -3.63 0.14 -2.72
CA LEU A 882 -4.24 1.14 -1.83
C LEU A 882 -3.74 2.57 -2.09
N THR A 883 -2.63 2.74 -2.82
CA THR A 883 -2.04 4.06 -3.09
C THR A 883 -3.02 5.00 -3.81
N LYS A 884 -3.76 4.49 -4.80
CA LYS A 884 -4.67 5.32 -5.59
C LYS A 884 -5.84 5.83 -4.74
N GLU A 885 -6.41 4.95 -3.93
CA GLU A 885 -7.52 5.26 -3.03
C GLU A 885 -7.13 6.29 -1.98
N LEU A 886 -6.03 6.06 -1.23
CA LEU A 886 -5.59 7.00 -0.20
C LEU A 886 -5.23 8.36 -0.77
N ARG A 887 -4.58 8.40 -1.93
CA ARG A 887 -4.26 9.66 -2.62
C ARG A 887 -5.52 10.41 -3.04
N GLN A 888 -6.51 9.68 -3.55
CA GLN A 888 -7.79 10.27 -3.95
C GLN A 888 -8.54 10.82 -2.73
N LEU A 889 -8.59 10.07 -1.63
CA LEU A 889 -9.18 10.54 -0.38
C LEU A 889 -8.46 11.77 0.18
N ALA A 890 -7.13 11.79 0.18
CA ALA A 890 -6.35 12.96 0.59
C ALA A 890 -6.72 14.21 -0.23
N SER A 891 -6.83 14.09 -1.55
CA SER A 891 -7.25 15.19 -2.43
C SER A 891 -8.70 15.59 -2.17
N ASP A 892 -9.63 14.63 -2.14
CA ASP A 892 -11.06 14.89 -1.90
C ASP A 892 -11.31 15.65 -0.61
N PHE A 893 -10.71 15.20 0.51
CA PHE A 893 -10.86 15.88 1.79
C PHE A 893 -10.12 17.22 1.84
N SER A 894 -8.95 17.33 1.21
CA SER A 894 -8.22 18.61 1.11
C SER A 894 -8.98 19.69 0.35
N HIS A 895 -9.79 19.31 -0.64
CA HIS A 895 -10.57 20.26 -1.43
C HIS A 895 -11.93 20.57 -0.81
N LYS A 896 -12.54 19.62 -0.09
CA LYS A 896 -13.89 19.76 0.48
C LYS A 896 -13.91 20.21 1.94
N THR A 897 -12.79 20.13 2.66
CA THR A 897 -12.68 20.51 4.07
C THR A 897 -11.60 21.57 4.28
N SER A 898 -11.54 22.18 5.47
CA SER A 898 -10.47 23.14 5.80
C SER A 898 -9.13 22.46 6.06
N THR A 899 -9.13 21.20 6.47
CA THR A 899 -7.93 20.39 6.69
C THR A 899 -7.25 20.02 5.38
N LYS A 900 -5.92 20.21 5.30
CA LYS A 900 -5.12 19.83 4.12
C LYS A 900 -4.36 18.54 4.39
N PHE A 901 -4.48 17.57 3.49
CA PHE A 901 -3.82 16.27 3.55
C PHE A 901 -2.73 16.16 2.48
N ASP A 902 -1.49 16.03 2.92
CA ASP A 902 -0.36 15.81 2.03
C ASP A 902 -0.01 14.33 1.96
N PHE A 903 -0.17 13.71 0.80
CA PHE A 903 0.06 12.28 0.63
C PHE A 903 1.50 11.97 0.17
N HIS A 904 2.23 11.26 1.03
CA HIS A 904 3.59 10.77 0.83
C HIS A 904 3.60 9.25 0.69
N LYS A 905 4.22 8.74 -0.37
CA LYS A 905 4.36 7.30 -0.60
C LYS A 905 5.81 6.87 -0.57
N GLU A 906 6.08 5.87 0.26
CA GLU A 906 7.31 5.08 0.23
C GLU A 906 7.32 4.09 -0.93
N ASN A 907 8.48 3.94 -1.57
CA ASN A 907 8.70 3.00 -2.67
C ASN A 907 9.85 2.05 -2.31
N PHE A 908 9.52 1.03 -1.51
CA PHE A 908 10.41 -0.10 -1.21
C PHE A 908 9.94 -1.36 -1.91
#